data_AF-A0A520BG48-F1
#
_entry.id   AF-A0A520BG48-F1
#
_cell.length_a   1.000
_cell.length_b   1.000
_cell.length_c   1.000
_cell.angle_alpha   90.00
_cell.angle_beta   90.00
_cell.angle_gamma   90.00
#
_symmetry.space_group_name_H-M   'P 1'
#
loop_
_entity.id
_entity.type
_entity.pdbx_description
1 polymer ?
#
loop_
_entity_poly.entity_id
_entity_poly.type
_entity_poly.pdbx_seq_one_letter_code
_entity_poly.pdbx_strand_id
1 'polypeptide(L)'
;VNPLKGVEIKQFKSRYNNSPIAGTAIFTDQNGFAVHEQLINAFDKAIVTLGKDSLAIFLDNYRYNYRNYNDDEEEKKVILFTDRPIYRPGQIIHFKGLVIEKGKEKNKILPSEKLEVNFKDANGKKIEDLAVTSNEFGTFSGSFTIPLGKLNGTMLISTDFGNINIQVEEYKRPTFEIVFDKANQKYKLNDSVKVQGKATSFAGYSVANAKVSYKVYRTAIYDYSLNYAQRMAIYGSQAFDRTQIAIGKTTTKGDGKFEFSYLAKATNDKINYSFFIEAEITDINGETRTKTTAVNVGKKDIKLAISASQVIFLGNKPDSISFNVSNLNNEPIKAKVKAEWSLLQSPSRLMNKSPFQAENYMLSKEEFIKAFPTDDYDNELEVSKWPVKNLQYSQNLTANGNGELMLNSKDLVAGYYKIKLSAISEQNDTISIDKYIVICGTEPKKIESPIEMVIPELNVITPEESAIFRVAGLSNNAKGYYEVYYKNTIVEKVWLNLSPKQTIVRIKPKANFEDGFAVQFSMIYNGTVYNYLQQVNIIDKQKQLDIKFLTFRDKLQPGEKESWKLQISNKNGEKQMAEMVATLYDASLDDFRKMDWNRNINTNFDYNFYTWQFQTNDINSGENLWYLKNYPTYYGLVARNYENLNLFGYNYYGAYNYGYHNYIRSIQAKPKKGLSPEANKKLAELEKGKLVYGIVLD
;
A
#
# COMPACT_ATOMS: atom_id res chain seq x y z
N VAL A 1 -17.32 -28.77 13.80
CA VAL A 1 -17.48 -29.52 12.55
C VAL A 1 -16.33 -30.50 12.43
N ASN A 2 -16.59 -31.80 12.27
CA ASN A 2 -15.52 -32.79 12.06
C ASN A 2 -15.21 -32.91 10.56
N PRO A 3 -13.95 -33.20 10.17
CA PRO A 3 -13.62 -33.50 8.79
C PRO A 3 -14.42 -34.71 8.29
N LEU A 4 -14.87 -34.67 7.04
CA LEU A 4 -15.70 -35.71 6.43
C LEU A 4 -14.89 -36.49 5.40
N LYS A 5 -14.80 -37.81 5.59
CA LYS A 5 -14.12 -38.74 4.67
C LYS A 5 -15.04 -39.19 3.55
N GLY A 6 -14.51 -39.38 2.34
CA GLY A 6 -15.20 -39.98 1.22
C GLY A 6 -16.28 -39.10 0.60
N VAL A 7 -16.22 -37.79 0.84
CA VAL A 7 -17.08 -36.81 0.17
C VAL A 7 -16.65 -36.73 -1.28
N GLU A 8 -17.59 -36.95 -2.19
CA GLU A 8 -17.35 -36.84 -3.63
C GLU A 8 -17.38 -35.37 -4.05
N ILE A 9 -16.40 -34.92 -4.82
CA ILE A 9 -16.32 -33.57 -5.38
C ILE A 9 -16.21 -33.70 -6.90
N LYS A 10 -17.21 -33.17 -7.61
CA LYS A 10 -17.24 -33.11 -9.09
C LYS A 10 -17.18 -31.67 -9.55
N GLN A 11 -16.16 -31.32 -10.31
CA GLN A 11 -15.98 -29.97 -10.84
C GLN A 11 -16.62 -29.84 -12.23
N PHE A 12 -17.10 -28.65 -12.57
CA PHE A 12 -17.80 -28.37 -13.82
C PHE A 12 -17.33 -27.05 -14.43
N LYS A 13 -17.19 -27.03 -15.76
CA LYS A 13 -16.95 -25.84 -16.56
C LYS A 13 -18.21 -25.49 -17.32
N SER A 14 -18.77 -24.32 -17.03
CA SER A 14 -19.90 -23.81 -17.79
C SER A 14 -19.45 -23.43 -19.20
N ARG A 15 -20.31 -23.74 -20.19
CA ARG A 15 -20.10 -23.34 -21.59
C ARG A 15 -21.35 -22.61 -22.07
N TYR A 16 -21.14 -21.49 -22.74
CA TYR A 16 -22.25 -20.76 -23.37
C TYR A 16 -22.88 -21.64 -24.46
N ASN A 17 -24.20 -21.87 -24.35
CA ASN A 17 -25.02 -22.68 -25.26
C ASN A 17 -24.63 -24.17 -25.42
N ASN A 18 -23.81 -24.74 -24.53
CA ASN A 18 -23.41 -26.16 -24.58
C ASN A 18 -23.54 -26.82 -23.20
N SER A 19 -23.61 -28.15 -23.18
CA SER A 19 -23.54 -28.91 -21.93
C SER A 19 -22.22 -28.63 -21.20
N PRO A 20 -22.24 -28.51 -19.85
CA PRO A 20 -21.04 -28.27 -19.07
C PRO A 20 -20.07 -29.44 -19.19
N ILE A 21 -18.77 -29.15 -19.16
CA ILE A 21 -17.75 -30.20 -19.06
C ILE A 21 -17.62 -30.58 -17.60
N ALA A 22 -17.85 -31.85 -17.29
CA ALA A 22 -17.56 -32.42 -15.98
C ALA A 22 -16.09 -32.86 -15.91
N GLY A 23 -15.42 -32.47 -14.82
CA GLY A 23 -14.13 -33.02 -14.43
C GLY A 23 -14.27 -34.40 -13.77
N THR A 24 -13.12 -35.04 -13.54
CA THR A 24 -13.04 -36.29 -12.78
C THR A 24 -13.50 -36.08 -11.34
N ALA A 25 -14.25 -37.03 -10.79
CA ALA A 25 -14.61 -37.02 -9.38
C ALA A 25 -13.38 -37.25 -8.49
N ILE A 26 -13.23 -36.42 -7.46
CA ILE A 26 -12.21 -36.60 -6.40
C ILE A 26 -12.91 -36.84 -5.07
N PHE A 27 -12.23 -37.54 -4.16
CA PHE A 27 -12.79 -37.93 -2.87
C PHE A 27 -11.95 -37.38 -1.74
N THR A 28 -12.60 -36.92 -0.67
CA THR A 28 -11.89 -36.49 0.52
C THR A 28 -11.25 -37.65 1.26
N ASP A 29 -10.05 -37.43 1.78
CA ASP A 29 -9.32 -38.36 2.64
C ASP A 29 -9.92 -38.42 4.06
N GLN A 30 -9.29 -39.18 4.96
CA GLN A 30 -9.71 -39.30 6.37
C GLN A 30 -9.70 -37.98 7.15
N ASN A 31 -8.97 -36.98 6.67
CA ASN A 31 -8.85 -35.65 7.26
C ASN A 31 -9.73 -34.62 6.51
N GLY A 32 -10.58 -35.06 5.58
CA GLY A 32 -11.49 -34.20 4.84
C GLY A 32 -10.83 -33.42 3.69
N PHE A 33 -9.60 -33.79 3.29
CA PHE A 33 -8.89 -33.11 2.21
C PHE A 33 -9.03 -33.84 0.88
N ALA A 34 -9.22 -33.07 -0.19
CA ALA A 34 -9.08 -33.54 -1.56
C ALA A 34 -8.21 -32.55 -2.32
N VAL A 35 -7.27 -33.06 -3.13
CA VAL A 35 -6.38 -32.24 -3.96
C VAL A 35 -6.48 -32.74 -5.40
N HIS A 36 -6.48 -31.80 -6.34
CA HIS A 36 -6.50 -32.09 -7.76
C HIS A 36 -5.57 -31.12 -8.47
N GLU A 37 -4.64 -31.65 -9.25
CA GLU A 37 -3.64 -30.88 -9.99
C GLU A 37 -4.22 -30.48 -11.36
N GLN A 38 -4.97 -29.38 -11.42
CA GLN A 38 -5.45 -28.81 -12.69
C GLN A 38 -5.32 -27.28 -12.74
N LEU A 39 -5.28 -26.74 -13.96
CA LEU A 39 -5.08 -25.32 -14.24
C LEU A 39 -6.17 -24.44 -13.59
N ILE A 40 -5.75 -23.26 -13.10
CA ILE A 40 -6.54 -22.31 -12.28
C ILE A 40 -7.86 -21.82 -12.92
N ASN A 41 -8.16 -22.10 -14.20
CA ASN A 41 -9.39 -21.68 -14.88
C ASN A 41 -10.13 -22.84 -15.60
N ALA A 42 -9.94 -24.07 -15.12
CA ALA A 42 -10.57 -25.24 -15.70
C ALA A 42 -12.07 -25.32 -15.39
N PHE A 43 -12.52 -24.83 -14.22
CA PHE A 43 -13.89 -25.02 -13.72
C PHE A 43 -14.41 -23.76 -13.02
N ASP A 44 -15.72 -23.54 -13.07
CA ASP A 44 -16.41 -22.42 -12.43
C ASP A 44 -17.42 -22.88 -11.36
N LYS A 45 -17.61 -24.19 -11.22
CA LYS A 45 -18.53 -24.79 -10.26
C LYS A 45 -17.99 -26.12 -9.76
N ALA A 46 -18.30 -26.48 -8.51
CA ALA A 46 -18.16 -27.82 -7.98
C ALA A 46 -19.48 -28.29 -7.36
N ILE A 47 -19.76 -29.58 -7.45
CA ILE A 47 -20.81 -30.25 -6.68
C ILE A 47 -20.13 -31.17 -5.68
N VAL A 48 -20.43 -30.97 -4.41
CA VAL A 48 -19.92 -31.74 -3.28
C VAL A 48 -21.04 -32.63 -2.78
N THR A 49 -20.85 -33.95 -2.80
CA THR A 49 -21.89 -34.94 -2.50
C THR A 49 -21.43 -35.89 -1.40
N LEU A 50 -22.30 -36.10 -0.41
CA LEU A 50 -22.12 -37.12 0.62
C LEU A 50 -23.45 -37.84 0.86
N GLY A 51 -23.53 -39.12 0.49
CA GLY A 51 -24.77 -39.88 0.58
C GLY A 51 -25.87 -39.28 -0.31
N LYS A 52 -26.94 -38.77 0.31
CA LYS A 52 -28.06 -38.11 -0.40
C LYS A 52 -27.95 -36.58 -0.44
N ASP A 53 -27.00 -36.01 0.31
CA ASP A 53 -26.83 -34.56 0.39
C ASP A 53 -25.90 -34.08 -0.72
N SER A 54 -26.21 -32.93 -1.32
CA SER A 54 -25.37 -32.31 -2.33
C SER A 54 -25.36 -30.80 -2.18
N LEU A 55 -24.18 -30.21 -2.26
CA LEU A 55 -23.94 -28.77 -2.20
C LEU A 55 -23.28 -28.32 -3.50
N ALA A 56 -23.87 -27.32 -4.16
CA ALA A 56 -23.24 -26.63 -5.27
C ALA A 56 -22.38 -25.48 -4.74
N ILE A 57 -21.11 -25.44 -5.13
CA ILE A 57 -20.15 -24.38 -4.80
C ILE A 57 -19.78 -23.70 -6.11
N PHE A 58 -19.98 -22.39 -6.19
CA PHE A 58 -19.42 -21.61 -7.28
C PHE A 58 -17.94 -21.36 -6.98
N LEU A 59 -17.07 -21.76 -7.89
CA LEU A 59 -15.62 -21.55 -7.78
C LEU A 59 -15.36 -20.12 -8.27
N ASP A 60 -15.77 -19.17 -7.44
CA ASP A 60 -15.74 -17.76 -7.78
C ASP A 60 -14.30 -17.25 -7.70
N ASN A 61 -13.57 -17.35 -8.82
CA ASN A 61 -12.22 -16.79 -8.97
C ASN A 61 -12.28 -15.26 -9.15
N TYR A 62 -13.09 -14.57 -8.34
CA TYR A 62 -13.35 -13.12 -8.41
C TYR A 62 -12.17 -12.26 -7.91
N ARG A 63 -10.94 -12.75 -8.05
CA ARG A 63 -9.79 -11.85 -8.17
C ARG A 63 -9.66 -11.49 -9.63
N TYR A 64 -10.18 -10.32 -9.97
CA TYR A 64 -9.83 -9.58 -11.17
C TYR A 64 -8.32 -9.71 -11.41
N ASN A 65 -7.95 -10.57 -12.36
CA ASN A 65 -6.59 -10.85 -12.77
C ASN A 65 -6.04 -9.63 -13.52
N TYR A 66 -5.60 -8.60 -12.79
CA TYR A 66 -4.72 -7.57 -13.32
C TYR A 66 -3.23 -7.92 -13.13
N ARG A 67 -2.93 -9.10 -12.60
CA ARG A 67 -1.58 -9.68 -12.64
C ARG A 67 -1.68 -11.08 -13.25
N ASN A 68 -1.32 -11.18 -14.53
CA ASN A 68 -0.96 -12.44 -15.15
C ASN A 68 0.21 -13.03 -14.34
N TYR A 69 -0.07 -13.88 -13.36
CA TYR A 69 0.92 -14.80 -12.82
C TYR A 69 1.09 -15.95 -13.82
N ASN A 70 1.66 -15.63 -14.98
CA ASN A 70 2.51 -16.56 -15.72
C ASN A 70 3.96 -16.31 -15.29
N ASP A 71 4.18 -16.04 -14.01
CA ASP A 71 5.50 -15.76 -13.39
C ASP A 71 6.19 -17.07 -12.96
N ASP A 72 5.87 -18.17 -13.65
CA ASP A 72 6.47 -19.49 -13.42
C ASP A 72 7.80 -19.66 -14.17
N GLU A 73 8.22 -18.68 -14.95
CA GLU A 73 9.49 -18.66 -15.65
C GLU A 73 10.54 -17.90 -14.84
N GLU A 74 11.77 -18.42 -14.81
CA GLU A 74 12.94 -17.68 -14.33
C GLU A 74 13.08 -16.41 -15.19
N GLU A 75 12.62 -15.27 -14.67
CA GLU A 75 12.61 -14.01 -15.40
C GLU A 75 13.96 -13.32 -15.20
N LYS A 76 14.75 -13.22 -16.27
CA LYS A 76 15.90 -12.32 -16.28
C LYS A 76 15.42 -10.89 -16.08
N LYS A 77 16.06 -10.19 -15.15
CA LYS A 77 15.77 -8.81 -14.80
C LYS A 77 17.07 -8.02 -14.69
N VAL A 78 17.06 -6.81 -15.25
CA VAL A 78 18.16 -5.86 -15.15
C VAL A 78 17.71 -4.63 -14.36
N ILE A 79 18.44 -4.31 -13.29
CA ILE A 79 18.25 -3.08 -12.52
C ILE A 79 19.30 -2.09 -12.98
N LEU A 80 18.86 -0.98 -13.57
CA LEU A 80 19.73 0.07 -14.07
C LEU A 80 19.85 1.22 -13.07
N PHE A 81 21.05 1.76 -12.98
CA PHE A 81 21.42 2.93 -12.17
C PHE A 81 22.07 3.95 -13.09
N THR A 82 21.77 5.23 -12.88
CA THR A 82 22.44 6.34 -13.57
C THR A 82 23.16 7.23 -12.57
N ASP A 83 24.16 7.98 -13.04
CA ASP A 83 24.93 8.90 -12.20
C ASP A 83 24.12 10.14 -11.82
N ARG A 84 23.19 10.60 -12.65
CA ARG A 84 22.39 11.82 -12.40
C ARG A 84 20.92 11.64 -12.76
N PRO A 85 20.03 12.46 -12.16
CA PRO A 85 18.60 12.43 -12.49
C PRO A 85 18.25 13.18 -13.79
N ILE A 86 19.08 14.14 -14.22
CA ILE A 86 18.85 15.01 -15.39
C ILE A 86 20.16 15.36 -16.11
N TYR A 87 20.10 15.48 -17.44
CA TYR A 87 21.24 15.73 -18.32
C TYR A 87 20.92 16.81 -19.36
N ARG A 88 21.95 17.34 -20.01
CA ARG A 88 21.85 18.22 -21.18
C ARG A 88 22.24 17.49 -22.46
N PRO A 89 21.77 17.94 -23.63
CA PRO A 89 22.32 17.53 -24.92
C PRO A 89 23.86 17.63 -24.95
N GLY A 90 24.52 16.63 -25.52
CA GLY A 90 25.98 16.50 -25.58
C GLY A 90 26.64 15.91 -24.33
N GLN A 91 25.93 15.76 -23.21
CA GLN A 91 26.51 15.14 -22.02
C GLN A 91 26.60 13.62 -22.13
N ILE A 92 27.54 13.05 -21.37
CA ILE A 92 27.71 11.61 -21.22
C ILE A 92 26.85 11.15 -20.04
N ILE A 93 26.02 10.14 -20.28
CA ILE A 93 25.29 9.41 -19.26
C ILE A 93 26.18 8.24 -18.82
N HIS A 94 26.50 8.14 -17.54
CA HIS A 94 27.12 6.95 -16.99
C HIS A 94 26.07 6.08 -16.34
N PHE A 95 26.05 4.79 -16.69
CA PHE A 95 25.12 3.84 -16.11
C PHE A 95 25.81 2.57 -15.62
N LYS A 96 25.17 1.93 -14.64
CA LYS A 96 25.51 0.59 -14.16
C LYS A 96 24.25 -0.27 -14.20
N GLY A 97 24.39 -1.53 -14.57
CA GLY A 97 23.31 -2.50 -14.55
C GLY A 97 23.64 -3.66 -13.62
N LEU A 98 22.66 -4.15 -12.87
CA LEU A 98 22.72 -5.40 -12.10
C LEU A 98 21.79 -6.41 -12.77
N VAL A 99 22.37 -7.52 -13.23
CA VAL A 99 21.67 -8.62 -13.89
C VAL A 99 21.34 -9.67 -12.85
N ILE A 100 20.05 -9.92 -12.67
CA ILE A 100 19.55 -10.97 -11.81
C ILE A 100 18.62 -11.87 -12.61
N GLU A 101 18.59 -13.13 -12.23
CA GLU A 101 17.50 -14.03 -12.55
C GLU A 101 16.57 -14.01 -11.34
N LYS A 102 15.34 -13.54 -11.57
CA LYS A 102 14.28 -13.64 -10.57
C LYS A 102 13.81 -15.09 -10.55
N GLY A 103 14.39 -15.87 -9.65
CA GLY A 103 13.94 -17.23 -9.41
C GLY A 103 12.66 -17.25 -8.58
N LYS A 104 11.90 -18.35 -8.68
CA LYS A 104 10.75 -18.62 -7.79
C LYS A 104 11.11 -18.58 -6.31
N GLU A 105 12.35 -18.95 -6.04
CA GLU A 105 12.83 -19.22 -4.69
C GLU A 105 13.79 -18.18 -4.14
N LYS A 106 14.65 -17.66 -5.01
CA LYS A 106 15.73 -16.74 -4.68
C LYS A 106 16.18 -16.04 -5.95
N ASN A 107 16.54 -14.78 -5.82
CA ASN A 107 17.20 -14.06 -6.90
C ASN A 107 18.66 -14.52 -7.00
N LYS A 108 19.11 -14.87 -8.20
CA LYS A 108 20.51 -15.18 -8.48
C LYS A 108 21.11 -14.05 -9.28
N ILE A 109 22.34 -13.67 -8.97
CA ILE A 109 23.11 -12.83 -9.90
C ILE A 109 23.48 -13.66 -11.13
N LEU A 110 23.60 -13.02 -12.29
CA LEU A 110 24.01 -13.68 -13.53
C LEU A 110 25.35 -13.10 -14.01
N PRO A 111 26.49 -13.73 -13.65
CA PRO A 111 27.81 -13.39 -14.19
C PRO A 111 28.00 -13.82 -15.65
N SER A 112 28.90 -13.14 -16.37
CA SER A 112 29.26 -13.44 -17.77
C SER A 112 28.08 -13.44 -18.75
N GLU A 113 26.99 -12.77 -18.39
CA GLU A 113 25.79 -12.66 -19.21
C GLU A 113 25.97 -11.57 -20.26
N LYS A 114 25.74 -11.91 -21.53
CA LYS A 114 25.84 -10.99 -22.67
C LYS A 114 24.51 -10.30 -22.90
N LEU A 115 24.50 -8.97 -22.88
CA LEU A 115 23.30 -8.15 -23.02
C LEU A 115 23.54 -7.01 -24.01
N GLU A 116 22.46 -6.50 -24.59
CA GLU A 116 22.47 -5.26 -25.38
C GLU A 116 21.72 -4.16 -24.61
N VAL A 117 22.37 -3.03 -24.41
CA VAL A 117 21.77 -1.84 -23.82
C VAL A 117 21.42 -0.88 -24.96
N ASN A 118 20.14 -0.54 -25.07
CA ASN A 118 19.58 0.34 -26.09
C ASN A 118 19.31 1.71 -25.46
N PHE A 119 19.76 2.78 -26.11
CA PHE A 119 19.39 4.16 -25.78
C PHE A 119 18.37 4.70 -26.78
N LYS A 120 17.23 5.21 -26.30
CA LYS A 120 16.13 5.71 -27.13
C LYS A 120 15.80 7.16 -26.79
N ASP A 121 15.48 7.95 -27.81
CA ASP A 121 15.06 9.35 -27.66
C ASP A 121 13.64 9.48 -27.08
N ALA A 122 13.19 10.72 -26.87
CA ALA A 122 11.89 11.03 -26.27
C ALA A 122 10.68 10.55 -27.10
N ASN A 123 10.87 10.19 -28.37
CA ASN A 123 9.84 9.60 -29.23
C ASN A 123 9.91 8.06 -29.26
N GLY A 124 10.78 7.45 -28.46
CA GLY A 124 11.04 6.01 -28.45
C GLY A 124 11.89 5.53 -29.63
N LYS A 125 12.48 6.44 -30.41
CA LYS A 125 13.36 6.05 -31.52
C LYS A 125 14.76 5.75 -31.00
N LYS A 126 15.30 4.61 -31.42
CA LYS A 126 16.65 4.18 -31.06
C LYS A 126 17.72 5.18 -31.52
N ILE A 127 18.66 5.48 -30.62
CA ILE A 127 19.84 6.33 -30.83
C ILE A 127 21.07 5.45 -31.04
N GLU A 128 21.37 4.57 -30.08
CA GLU A 128 22.60 3.77 -30.02
C GLU A 128 22.37 2.46 -29.26
N ASP A 129 23.16 1.44 -29.58
CA ASP A 129 23.23 0.16 -28.88
C ASP A 129 24.64 -0.07 -28.32
N LEU A 130 24.73 -0.63 -27.12
CA LEU A 130 25.97 -1.02 -26.49
C LEU A 130 25.90 -2.48 -26.03
N ALA A 131 26.75 -3.32 -26.62
CA ALA A 131 26.95 -4.69 -26.15
C ALA A 131 27.76 -4.67 -24.85
N VAL A 132 27.26 -5.35 -23.82
CA VAL A 132 27.89 -5.44 -22.49
C VAL A 132 27.94 -6.90 -22.02
N THR A 133 28.82 -7.18 -21.07
CA THR A 133 28.89 -8.48 -20.39
C THR A 133 29.02 -8.26 -18.89
N SER A 134 28.22 -8.97 -18.09
CA SER A 134 28.27 -8.84 -16.64
C SER A 134 29.54 -9.47 -16.03
N ASN A 135 30.05 -8.86 -14.96
CA ASN A 135 31.21 -9.31 -14.21
C ASN A 135 30.85 -10.43 -13.21
N GLU A 136 31.80 -10.84 -12.37
CA GLU A 136 31.63 -11.89 -11.35
C GLU A 136 30.54 -11.60 -10.31
N PHE A 137 30.15 -10.32 -10.15
CA PHE A 137 29.09 -9.88 -9.25
C PHE A 137 27.74 -9.68 -9.98
N GLY A 138 27.67 -10.05 -11.27
CA GLY A 138 26.48 -9.92 -12.08
C GLY A 138 26.18 -8.48 -12.51
N THR A 139 27.17 -7.56 -12.49
CA THR A 139 26.96 -6.19 -12.94
C THR A 139 27.75 -5.83 -14.19
N PHE A 140 27.28 -4.82 -14.92
CA PHE A 140 27.98 -4.22 -16.04
C PHE A 140 27.92 -2.69 -15.94
N SER A 141 28.81 -1.99 -16.64
CA SER A 141 28.77 -0.53 -16.75
C SER A 141 28.95 -0.09 -18.19
N GLY A 142 28.50 1.11 -18.49
CA GLY A 142 28.62 1.71 -19.81
C GLY A 142 28.31 3.19 -19.80
N SER A 143 28.35 3.78 -20.99
CA SER A 143 28.01 5.19 -21.16
C SER A 143 27.42 5.46 -22.53
N PHE A 144 26.53 6.44 -22.61
CA PHE A 144 26.01 6.99 -23.86
C PHE A 144 26.26 8.49 -23.93
N THR A 145 26.57 9.01 -25.12
CA THR A 145 26.61 10.44 -25.35
C THR A 145 25.24 10.90 -25.88
N ILE A 146 24.62 11.87 -25.22
CA ILE A 146 23.34 12.42 -25.68
C ILE A 146 23.58 13.22 -26.96
N PRO A 147 22.95 12.86 -28.09
CA PRO A 147 23.12 13.59 -29.34
C PRO A 147 22.54 15.01 -29.26
N LEU A 148 23.15 15.94 -30.00
CA LEU A 148 22.61 17.29 -30.19
C LEU A 148 21.43 17.26 -31.17
N GLY A 149 20.51 18.22 -31.04
CA GLY A 149 19.40 18.41 -31.98
C GLY A 149 18.27 17.38 -31.91
N LYS A 150 18.22 16.54 -30.87
CA LYS A 150 17.07 15.68 -30.57
C LYS A 150 16.02 16.43 -29.74
N LEU A 151 14.79 15.90 -29.77
CA LEU A 151 13.72 16.36 -28.89
C LEU A 151 14.12 16.10 -27.43
N ASN A 152 14.13 17.16 -26.62
CA ASN A 152 14.31 17.08 -25.18
C ASN A 152 13.11 16.39 -24.51
N GLY A 153 13.30 15.89 -23.30
CA GLY A 153 12.29 15.22 -22.50
C GLY A 153 12.80 13.93 -21.88
N THR A 154 11.86 13.04 -21.56
CA THR A 154 12.18 11.72 -20.99
C THR A 154 12.74 10.81 -22.07
N MET A 155 14.02 10.47 -21.96
CA MET A 155 14.67 9.45 -22.79
C MET A 155 14.80 8.14 -22.00
N LEU A 156 15.03 7.04 -22.72
CA LEU A 156 14.98 5.69 -22.16
C LEU A 156 16.29 4.95 -22.38
N ILE A 157 16.89 4.43 -21.31
CA ILE A 157 17.90 3.37 -21.40
C ILE A 157 17.19 2.07 -21.07
N SER A 158 17.31 1.09 -21.96
CA SER A 158 16.62 -0.20 -21.82
C SER A 158 17.51 -1.36 -22.24
N THR A 159 17.29 -2.50 -21.62
CA THR A 159 17.68 -3.83 -22.09
C THR A 159 16.39 -4.61 -22.35
N ASP A 160 16.50 -5.83 -22.86
CA ASP A 160 15.35 -6.74 -22.98
C ASP A 160 14.70 -7.06 -21.61
N PHE A 161 15.43 -6.84 -20.50
CA PHE A 161 15.08 -7.31 -19.16
C PHE A 161 14.92 -6.18 -18.13
N GLY A 162 14.98 -4.92 -18.55
CA GLY A 162 14.94 -3.80 -17.60
C GLY A 162 15.17 -2.45 -18.25
N ASN A 163 14.69 -1.39 -17.62
CA ASN A 163 14.80 -0.03 -18.15
C ASN A 163 14.90 1.03 -17.05
N ILE A 164 15.41 2.20 -17.43
CA ILE A 164 15.43 3.41 -16.61
C ILE A 164 15.18 4.64 -17.48
N ASN A 165 14.34 5.54 -16.97
CA ASN A 165 14.05 6.82 -17.58
C ASN A 165 15.07 7.86 -17.13
N ILE A 166 15.59 8.63 -18.08
CA ILE A 166 16.43 9.80 -17.81
C ILE A 166 15.76 11.07 -18.33
N GLN A 167 15.94 12.20 -17.65
CA GLN A 167 15.49 13.49 -18.17
C GLN A 167 16.62 14.14 -18.97
N VAL A 168 16.31 14.64 -20.18
CA VAL A 168 17.21 15.48 -20.96
C VAL A 168 16.55 16.83 -21.20
N GLU A 169 17.18 17.90 -20.74
CA GLU A 169 16.68 19.27 -20.93
C GLU A 169 17.82 20.24 -21.22
N GLU A 170 17.52 21.34 -21.91
CA GLU A 170 18.39 22.50 -21.95
C GLU A 170 18.15 23.36 -20.70
N TYR A 171 18.97 23.12 -19.68
CA TYR A 171 18.90 23.89 -18.45
C TYR A 171 20.23 24.59 -18.14
N LYS A 172 20.11 25.79 -17.57
CA LYS A 172 21.20 26.42 -16.83
C LYS A 172 21.14 25.90 -15.40
N ARG A 173 22.29 25.50 -14.83
CA ARG A 173 22.33 25.12 -13.41
C ARG A 173 21.88 26.32 -12.56
N PRO A 174 20.96 26.12 -11.60
CA PRO A 174 20.59 27.15 -10.66
C PRO A 174 21.84 27.67 -9.98
N THR A 175 22.02 28.97 -9.96
CA THR A 175 23.15 29.59 -9.26
C THR A 175 22.81 29.90 -7.80
N PHE A 176 21.52 29.88 -7.46
CA PHE A 176 21.02 30.09 -6.09
C PHE A 176 19.76 29.29 -5.79
N GLU A 177 19.53 29.08 -4.49
CA GLU A 177 18.33 28.47 -3.93
C GLU A 177 17.52 29.48 -3.10
N ILE A 178 16.23 29.20 -2.98
CA ILE A 178 15.31 29.92 -2.10
C ILE A 178 14.92 28.98 -0.98
N VAL A 179 15.21 29.38 0.26
CA VAL A 179 14.85 28.65 1.46
C VAL A 179 13.89 29.51 2.28
N PHE A 180 12.67 29.02 2.50
CA PHE A 180 11.75 29.65 3.44
C PHE A 180 12.14 29.28 4.87
N ASP A 181 12.01 30.25 5.78
CA ASP A 181 12.13 29.95 7.20
C ASP A 181 10.96 29.05 7.64
N LYS A 182 11.21 28.17 8.61
CA LYS A 182 10.15 27.35 9.20
C LYS A 182 9.06 28.25 9.79
N ALA A 183 7.80 27.91 9.54
CA ALA A 183 6.65 28.60 10.10
C ALA A 183 6.46 28.24 11.60
N ASN A 184 7.39 28.72 12.43
CA ASN A 184 7.43 28.47 13.87
C ASN A 184 6.46 29.37 14.66
N GLN A 185 5.91 30.41 14.01
CA GLN A 185 4.92 31.28 14.60
C GLN A 185 3.56 30.59 14.64
N LYS A 186 2.84 30.77 15.74
CA LYS A 186 1.53 30.16 15.98
C LYS A 186 0.46 31.08 15.42
N TYR A 187 0.05 30.80 14.19
CA TYR A 187 -0.96 31.60 13.49
C TYR A 187 -2.36 31.04 13.74
N LYS A 188 -3.32 31.94 13.90
CA LYS A 188 -4.77 31.67 13.93
C LYS A 188 -5.44 32.21 12.68
N LEU A 189 -6.65 31.73 12.43
CA LEU A 189 -7.46 32.20 11.30
C LEU A 189 -7.67 33.71 11.41
N ASN A 190 -7.55 34.40 10.28
CA ASN A 190 -7.61 35.86 10.15
C ASN A 190 -6.44 36.62 10.80
N ASP A 191 -5.36 35.95 11.20
CA ASP A 191 -4.11 36.62 11.56
C ASP A 191 -3.36 37.14 10.33
N SER A 192 -2.51 38.15 10.56
CA SER A 192 -1.47 38.54 9.60
C SER A 192 -0.29 37.58 9.71
N VAL A 193 -0.12 36.74 8.69
CA VAL A 193 0.99 35.77 8.60
C VAL A 193 2.20 36.46 8.00
N LYS A 194 3.33 36.39 8.72
CA LYS A 194 4.62 36.91 8.24
C LYS A 194 5.42 35.77 7.62
N VAL A 195 5.69 35.86 6.31
CA VAL A 195 6.54 34.92 5.59
C VAL A 195 7.95 35.49 5.52
N GLN A 196 8.94 34.66 5.85
CA GLN A 196 10.35 35.00 5.75
C GLN A 196 11.07 33.90 4.97
N GLY A 197 12.11 34.30 4.24
CA GLY A 197 12.98 33.39 3.54
C GLY A 197 14.28 34.06 3.14
N LYS A 198 15.19 33.26 2.59
CA LYS A 198 16.51 33.69 2.15
C LYS A 198 16.83 33.12 0.78
N ALA A 199 17.39 33.97 -0.08
CA ALA A 199 18.02 33.56 -1.33
C ALA A 199 19.53 33.48 -1.13
N THR A 200 20.10 32.30 -1.33
CA THR A 200 21.54 32.04 -1.14
C THR A 200 22.10 31.34 -2.38
N SER A 201 23.24 31.79 -2.88
CA SER A 201 23.95 31.11 -3.95
C SER A 201 24.44 29.74 -3.49
N PHE A 202 24.50 28.76 -4.40
CA PHE A 202 25.17 27.48 -4.13
C PHE A 202 26.68 27.64 -3.83
N ALA A 203 27.28 28.78 -4.15
CA ALA A 203 28.64 29.15 -3.74
C ALA A 203 28.71 29.79 -2.34
N GLY A 204 27.58 29.96 -1.66
CA GLY A 204 27.48 30.40 -0.26
C GLY A 204 27.24 31.90 -0.02
N TYR A 205 27.33 32.75 -1.04
CA TYR A 205 27.06 34.19 -0.90
C TYR A 205 25.56 34.54 -0.96
N SER A 206 25.17 35.65 -0.34
CA SER A 206 23.78 36.13 -0.31
C SER A 206 23.35 36.80 -1.62
N VAL A 207 22.15 36.51 -2.10
CA VAL A 207 21.58 37.14 -3.30
C VAL A 207 20.85 38.42 -2.90
N ALA A 208 21.57 39.55 -2.89
CA ALA A 208 21.06 40.85 -2.46
C ALA A 208 20.34 41.63 -3.58
N ASN A 209 19.41 42.51 -3.20
CA ASN A 209 18.68 43.42 -4.09
C ASN A 209 17.95 42.72 -5.26
N ALA A 210 17.62 41.43 -5.10
CA ALA A 210 16.86 40.66 -6.07
C ALA A 210 15.38 41.00 -5.97
N LYS A 211 14.68 41.00 -7.12
CA LYS A 211 13.24 41.27 -7.18
C LYS A 211 12.48 40.03 -6.74
N VAL A 212 11.57 40.17 -5.79
CA VAL A 212 10.72 39.09 -5.29
C VAL A 212 9.27 39.39 -5.68
N SER A 213 8.62 38.49 -6.42
CA SER A 213 7.17 38.49 -6.63
C SER A 213 6.57 37.30 -5.88
N TYR A 214 5.42 37.47 -5.23
CA TYR A 214 4.79 36.37 -4.50
C TYR A 214 3.29 36.29 -4.75
N LYS A 215 2.74 35.07 -4.66
CA LYS A 215 1.31 34.76 -4.66
C LYS A 215 1.00 33.83 -3.48
N VAL A 216 -0.18 34.00 -2.89
CA VAL A 216 -0.67 33.13 -1.83
C VAL A 216 -2.03 32.57 -2.22
N TYR A 217 -2.15 31.25 -2.16
CA TYR A 217 -3.36 30.51 -2.44
C TYR A 217 -3.84 29.79 -1.19
N ARG A 218 -5.16 29.73 -0.99
CA ARG A 218 -5.80 29.05 0.13
C ARG A 218 -6.60 27.85 -0.37
N THR A 219 -6.51 26.75 0.37
CA THR A 219 -7.33 25.53 0.18
C THR A 219 -7.73 24.97 1.55
N ALA A 220 -8.94 24.44 1.70
CA ALA A 220 -9.32 23.74 2.95
C ALA A 220 -8.50 22.45 3.15
N ILE A 221 -8.18 22.13 4.39
CA ILE A 221 -7.53 20.87 4.77
C ILE A 221 -8.59 19.79 4.94
N TYR A 222 -8.40 18.65 4.28
CA TYR A 222 -9.28 17.48 4.42
C TYR A 222 -9.24 16.93 5.85
N ASP A 223 -10.42 16.82 6.46
CA ASP A 223 -10.62 15.94 7.61
C ASP A 223 -11.00 14.54 7.12
N TYR A 224 -10.01 13.64 7.12
CA TYR A 224 -10.17 12.27 6.67
C TYR A 224 -10.97 11.40 7.64
N SER A 225 -11.33 11.89 8.84
CA SER A 225 -12.18 11.16 9.79
C SER A 225 -13.66 11.18 9.41
N LEU A 226 -14.09 12.18 8.64
CA LEU A 226 -15.46 12.33 8.19
C LEU A 226 -15.71 11.50 6.94
N ASN A 227 -16.88 10.86 6.82
CA ASN A 227 -17.28 10.19 5.58
C ASN A 227 -17.67 11.20 4.48
N TYR A 228 -17.86 10.74 3.24
CA TYR A 228 -18.14 11.63 2.10
C TYR A 228 -19.36 12.54 2.33
N ALA A 229 -20.47 12.00 2.82
CA ALA A 229 -21.69 12.75 3.06
C ALA A 229 -21.51 13.82 4.15
N GLN A 230 -20.85 13.47 5.26
CA GLN A 230 -20.52 14.41 6.34
C GLN A 230 -19.61 15.54 5.84
N ARG A 231 -18.61 15.22 5.02
CA ARG A 231 -17.72 16.23 4.41
C ARG A 231 -18.49 17.18 3.51
N MET A 232 -19.38 16.66 2.66
CA MET A 232 -20.20 17.50 1.78
C MET A 232 -21.14 18.41 2.56
N ALA A 233 -21.73 17.92 3.65
CA ALA A 233 -22.60 18.72 4.52
C ALA A 233 -21.84 19.81 5.29
N ILE A 234 -20.62 19.55 5.74
CA ILE A 234 -19.84 20.47 6.58
C ILE A 234 -19.06 21.49 5.74
N TYR A 235 -18.45 21.04 4.64
CA TYR A 235 -17.52 21.85 3.85
C TYR A 235 -18.15 22.39 2.55
N GLY A 236 -19.18 21.72 2.01
CA GLY A 236 -19.68 21.98 0.66
C GLY A 236 -18.70 21.51 -0.43
N SER A 237 -19.12 21.57 -1.70
CA SER A 237 -18.34 21.06 -2.83
C SER A 237 -17.10 21.91 -3.17
N GLN A 238 -17.11 23.21 -2.84
CA GLN A 238 -16.09 24.18 -3.27
C GLN A 238 -15.01 24.49 -2.23
N ALA A 239 -15.10 23.97 -1.00
CA ALA A 239 -14.13 24.28 0.05
C ALA A 239 -12.68 23.88 -0.29
N PHE A 240 -12.52 22.92 -1.20
CA PHE A 240 -11.22 22.41 -1.64
C PHE A 240 -10.66 23.12 -2.87
N ASP A 241 -11.37 24.12 -3.41
CA ASP A 241 -10.91 24.90 -4.55
C ASP A 241 -9.73 25.80 -4.16
N ARG A 242 -8.68 25.78 -4.97
CA ARG A 242 -7.50 26.63 -4.78
C ARG A 242 -7.83 28.08 -5.11
N THR A 243 -7.93 28.93 -4.09
CA THR A 243 -8.32 30.35 -4.23
C THR A 243 -7.14 31.28 -3.97
N GLN A 244 -6.81 32.20 -4.88
CA GLN A 244 -5.78 33.22 -4.62
C GLN A 244 -6.29 34.26 -3.60
N ILE A 245 -5.51 34.56 -2.56
CA ILE A 245 -5.89 35.51 -1.52
C ILE A 245 -4.95 36.70 -1.38
N ALA A 246 -3.72 36.60 -1.89
CA ALA A 246 -2.74 37.68 -1.87
C ALA A 246 -1.78 37.57 -3.05
N ILE A 247 -1.29 38.72 -3.50
CA ILE A 247 -0.23 38.88 -4.48
C ILE A 247 0.55 40.14 -4.13
N GLY A 248 1.86 40.14 -4.34
CA GLY A 248 2.68 41.32 -4.06
C GLY A 248 4.10 41.22 -4.59
N LYS A 249 4.88 42.26 -4.30
CA LYS A 249 6.30 42.37 -4.66
C LYS A 249 7.10 42.88 -3.47
N THR A 250 8.34 42.42 -3.34
CA THR A 250 9.34 42.90 -2.37
C THR A 250 10.74 42.72 -2.97
N THR A 251 11.79 42.97 -2.19
CA THR A 251 13.18 42.77 -2.60
C THR A 251 13.98 42.06 -1.52
N THR A 252 15.02 41.32 -1.91
CA THR A 252 15.96 40.78 -0.92
C THR A 252 16.85 41.89 -0.34
N LYS A 253 17.11 41.80 0.96
CA LYS A 253 18.03 42.68 1.69
C LYS A 253 19.49 42.32 1.39
N GLY A 254 20.45 43.08 1.92
CA GLY A 254 21.90 42.83 1.74
C GLY A 254 22.36 41.43 2.17
N ASP A 255 21.68 40.83 3.15
CA ASP A 255 21.94 39.46 3.61
C ASP A 255 21.17 38.38 2.83
N GLY A 256 20.47 38.75 1.75
CA GLY A 256 19.69 37.86 0.89
C GLY A 256 18.31 37.50 1.45
N LYS A 257 17.91 38.05 2.61
CA LYS A 257 16.59 37.78 3.19
C LYS A 257 15.49 38.60 2.54
N PHE A 258 14.30 38.03 2.44
CA PHE A 258 13.07 38.73 2.06
C PHE A 258 11.98 38.42 3.07
N GLU A 259 11.02 39.33 3.18
CA GLU A 259 9.84 39.16 4.01
C GLU A 259 8.63 39.87 3.41
N PHE A 260 7.45 39.31 3.66
CA PHE A 260 6.16 39.91 3.35
C PHE A 260 5.10 39.36 4.29
N SER A 261 3.93 40.01 4.33
CA SER A 261 2.81 39.55 5.13
C SER A 261 1.56 39.39 4.28
N TYR A 262 0.70 38.45 4.67
CA TYR A 262 -0.63 38.28 4.10
C TYR A 262 -1.64 37.96 5.20
N LEU A 263 -2.91 38.28 4.96
CA LEU A 263 -3.99 37.94 5.88
C LEU A 263 -4.41 36.48 5.65
N ALA A 264 -4.34 35.63 6.67
CA ALA A 264 -4.84 34.26 6.65
C ALA A 264 -6.38 34.20 6.69
N LYS A 265 -7.03 34.89 5.74
CA LYS A 265 -8.47 35.09 5.69
C LYS A 265 -9.19 33.75 5.60
N ALA A 266 -10.04 33.45 6.58
CA ALA A 266 -10.92 32.29 6.57
C ALA A 266 -12.28 32.66 5.95
N THR A 267 -12.87 31.73 5.21
CA THR A 267 -14.30 31.82 4.80
C THR A 267 -15.23 31.15 5.80
N ASN A 268 -14.69 30.24 6.62
CA ASN A 268 -15.39 29.49 7.65
C ASN A 268 -14.37 29.16 8.75
N ASP A 269 -14.65 29.58 9.99
CA ASP A 269 -13.74 29.46 11.13
C ASP A 269 -13.70 28.04 11.74
N LYS A 270 -14.58 27.14 11.27
CA LYS A 270 -14.62 25.73 11.68
C LYS A 270 -13.69 24.84 10.84
N ILE A 271 -13.07 25.40 9.80
CA ILE A 271 -12.23 24.67 8.85
C ILE A 271 -10.78 25.11 9.04
N ASN A 272 -9.85 24.15 8.98
CA ASN A 272 -8.42 24.45 8.88
C ASN A 272 -8.06 24.66 7.41
N TYR A 273 -7.21 25.64 7.10
CA TYR A 273 -6.80 25.95 5.73
C TYR A 273 -5.29 25.78 5.57
N SER A 274 -4.88 25.35 4.39
CA SER A 274 -3.51 25.43 3.92
C SER A 274 -3.35 26.64 3.02
N PHE A 275 -2.35 27.48 3.33
CA PHE A 275 -1.99 28.66 2.56
C PHE A 275 -0.70 28.36 1.79
N PHE A 276 -0.82 28.03 0.50
CA PHE A 276 0.29 27.79 -0.40
C PHE A 276 0.88 29.11 -0.87
N ILE A 277 2.11 29.36 -0.45
CA ILE A 277 2.89 30.54 -0.81
C ILE A 277 3.83 30.17 -1.95
N GLU A 278 3.81 30.95 -3.01
CA GLU A 278 4.70 30.84 -4.15
C GLU A 278 5.51 32.13 -4.25
N ALA A 279 6.83 32.04 -4.14
CA ALA A 279 7.74 33.17 -4.31
C ALA A 279 8.65 32.95 -5.52
N GLU A 280 8.74 33.98 -6.35
CA GLU A 280 9.59 34.05 -7.53
C GLU A 280 10.64 35.15 -7.29
N ILE A 281 11.93 34.78 -7.32
CA ILE A 281 13.04 35.69 -7.07
C ILE A 281 13.89 35.80 -8.33
N THR A 282 14.09 37.02 -8.83
CA THR A 282 14.94 37.32 -9.99
C THR A 282 16.17 38.10 -9.55
N ASP A 283 17.36 37.54 -9.78
CA ASP A 283 18.65 38.14 -9.42
C ASP A 283 19.04 39.29 -10.38
N ILE A 284 20.20 39.92 -10.11
CA ILE A 284 20.72 41.01 -10.94
C ILE A 284 21.15 40.56 -12.35
N ASN A 285 21.45 39.27 -12.52
CA ASN A 285 21.83 38.67 -13.80
C ASN A 285 20.62 38.19 -14.62
N GLY A 286 19.40 38.39 -14.11
CA GLY A 286 18.16 37.97 -14.75
C GLY A 286 17.80 36.50 -14.55
N GLU A 287 18.49 35.77 -13.67
CA GLU A 287 18.10 34.41 -13.29
C GLU A 287 16.91 34.44 -12.32
N THR A 288 15.82 33.77 -12.71
CA THR A 288 14.60 33.66 -11.91
C THR A 288 14.46 32.27 -11.32
N ARG A 289 14.18 32.19 -10.01
CA ARG A 289 13.90 30.96 -9.27
C ARG A 289 12.55 31.05 -8.59
N THR A 290 11.79 29.96 -8.62
CA THR A 290 10.49 29.86 -7.95
C THR A 290 10.54 28.80 -6.87
N LYS A 291 9.97 29.11 -5.71
CA LYS A 291 9.83 28.16 -4.60
C LYS A 291 8.46 28.29 -3.97
N THR A 292 7.90 27.15 -3.61
CA THR A 292 6.64 27.07 -2.89
C THR A 292 6.83 26.59 -1.46
N THR A 293 6.06 27.12 -0.53
CA THR A 293 5.88 26.59 0.83
C THR A 293 4.41 26.63 1.20
N ALA A 294 4.03 26.02 2.32
CA ALA A 294 2.67 26.07 2.82
C ALA A 294 2.66 26.40 4.31
N VAL A 295 1.70 27.22 4.72
CA VAL A 295 1.40 27.47 6.13
C VAL A 295 -0.04 27.02 6.39
N ASN A 296 -0.18 26.02 7.25
CA ASN A 296 -1.47 25.54 7.74
C ASN A 296 -1.91 26.39 8.93
N VAL A 297 -3.16 26.84 8.89
CA VAL A 297 -3.75 27.69 9.92
C VAL A 297 -5.14 27.18 10.23
N GLY A 298 -5.49 27.15 11.50
CA GLY A 298 -6.76 26.64 11.98
C GLY A 298 -7.23 27.39 13.20
N LYS A 299 -8.41 27.01 13.71
CA LYS A 299 -8.94 27.56 14.97
C LYS A 299 -8.10 27.14 16.18
N LYS A 300 -7.52 25.94 16.12
CA LYS A 300 -6.61 25.37 17.11
C LYS A 300 -5.30 25.02 16.41
N ASP A 301 -4.18 25.47 16.92
CA ASP A 301 -2.85 25.22 16.33
C ASP A 301 -2.10 24.09 17.08
N ILE A 302 -2.74 22.91 17.15
CA ILE A 302 -2.21 21.75 17.85
C ILE A 302 -2.60 20.46 17.13
N LYS A 303 -1.65 19.53 17.02
CA LYS A 303 -1.79 18.15 16.54
C LYS A 303 -1.24 17.20 17.60
N LEU A 304 -1.82 16.02 17.67
CA LEU A 304 -1.42 14.97 18.60
C LEU A 304 -1.48 13.63 17.86
N ALA A 305 -0.40 12.85 17.95
CA ALA A 305 -0.30 11.52 17.37
C ALA A 305 0.33 10.55 18.37
N ILE A 306 -0.13 9.30 18.37
CA ILE A 306 0.39 8.22 19.22
C ILE A 306 0.78 7.02 18.36
N SER A 307 1.96 6.47 18.61
CA SER A 307 2.54 5.36 17.87
C SER A 307 2.40 4.05 18.66
N ALA A 308 1.17 3.59 18.83
CA ALA A 308 0.86 2.37 19.59
C ALA A 308 0.49 1.19 18.67
N SER A 309 1.15 0.04 18.89
CA SER A 309 0.71 -1.25 18.36
C SER A 309 -0.69 -1.59 18.86
N GLN A 310 -1.50 -2.23 18.00
CA GLN A 310 -2.86 -2.61 18.36
C GLN A 310 -2.91 -3.72 19.42
N VAL A 311 -1.88 -4.58 19.48
CA VAL A 311 -1.74 -5.65 20.46
C VAL A 311 -0.40 -5.49 21.20
N ILE A 312 -0.42 -5.61 22.52
CA ILE A 312 0.76 -5.56 23.38
C ILE A 312 0.78 -6.80 24.28
N PHE A 313 1.87 -7.57 24.27
CA PHE A 313 2.06 -8.71 25.16
C PHE A 313 2.84 -8.29 26.40
N LEU A 314 2.32 -8.50 27.60
CA LEU A 314 3.00 -8.12 28.84
C LEU A 314 4.36 -8.81 29.04
N GLY A 315 4.55 -10.01 28.48
CA GLY A 315 5.83 -10.73 28.53
C GLY A 315 6.91 -10.19 27.61
N ASN A 316 6.55 -9.39 26.59
CA ASN A 316 7.47 -8.79 25.62
C ASN A 316 7.03 -7.37 25.23
N LYS A 317 6.51 -6.61 26.21
CA LYS A 317 6.01 -5.26 25.97
C LYS A 317 7.19 -4.32 25.70
N PRO A 318 6.99 -3.25 24.91
CA PRO A 318 7.95 -2.16 24.94
C PRO A 318 7.96 -1.49 26.33
N ASP A 319 9.03 -0.77 26.64
CA ASP A 319 9.11 0.01 27.88
C ASP A 319 8.17 1.21 27.83
N SER A 320 8.01 1.80 26.65
CA SER A 320 7.17 2.97 26.42
C SER A 320 6.47 2.97 25.06
N ILE A 321 5.44 3.81 24.93
CA ILE A 321 4.75 4.13 23.67
C ILE A 321 5.02 5.59 23.33
N SER A 322 5.60 5.86 22.17
CA SER A 322 5.89 7.23 21.75
C SER A 322 4.64 7.97 21.29
N PHE A 323 4.61 9.27 21.58
CA PHE A 323 3.63 10.21 21.03
C PHE A 323 4.33 11.50 20.62
N ASN A 324 3.69 12.25 19.72
CA ASN A 324 4.15 13.54 19.24
C ASN A 324 3.04 14.59 19.38
N VAL A 325 3.44 15.79 19.78
CA VAL A 325 2.64 17.01 19.84
C VAL A 325 3.31 18.09 19.00
N SER A 326 2.62 18.56 17.98
CA SER A 326 3.12 19.59 17.07
C SER A 326 2.06 20.68 16.87
N ASN A 327 2.43 21.77 16.22
CA ASN A 327 1.46 22.69 15.63
C ASN A 327 0.91 22.12 14.30
N LEU A 328 0.02 22.86 13.61
CA LEU A 328 -0.53 22.41 12.31
C LEU A 328 0.52 22.35 11.19
N ASN A 329 1.67 22.98 11.38
CA ASN A 329 2.82 23.00 10.47
C ASN A 329 3.89 21.94 10.80
N ASN A 330 3.56 20.99 11.69
CA ASN A 330 4.43 19.90 12.13
C ASN A 330 5.70 20.35 12.88
N GLU A 331 5.73 21.60 13.38
CA GLU A 331 6.79 22.04 14.28
C GLU A 331 6.48 21.57 15.71
N PRO A 332 7.47 21.00 16.42
CA PRO A 332 7.28 20.50 17.78
C PRO A 332 6.93 21.63 18.74
N ILE A 333 5.91 21.42 19.59
CA ILE A 333 5.50 22.40 20.59
C ILE A 333 5.54 21.84 22.00
N LYS A 334 5.70 22.74 22.98
CA LYS A 334 5.51 22.43 24.39
C LYS A 334 4.02 22.24 24.68
N ALA A 335 3.69 21.14 25.35
CA ALA A 335 2.33 20.84 25.78
C ALA A 335 2.31 20.03 27.08
N LYS A 336 1.28 20.27 27.90
CA LYS A 336 0.90 19.38 29.00
C LYS A 336 0.05 18.26 28.41
N VAL A 337 0.41 17.02 28.66
CA VAL A 337 -0.24 15.84 28.10
C VAL A 337 -0.79 14.97 29.21
N LYS A 338 -2.03 14.51 29.05
CA LYS A 338 -2.69 13.56 29.94
C LYS A 338 -3.04 12.31 29.14
N ALA A 339 -2.62 11.15 29.62
CA ALA A 339 -3.02 9.86 29.07
C ALA A 339 -3.86 9.10 30.09
N GLU A 340 -5.10 8.78 29.73
CA GLU A 340 -6.02 8.01 30.55
C GLU A 340 -6.22 6.63 29.94
N TRP A 341 -5.85 5.59 30.70
CA TRP A 341 -5.91 4.19 30.29
C TRP A 341 -7.13 3.54 30.93
N SER A 342 -8.21 3.46 30.16
CA SER A 342 -9.49 2.92 30.61
C SER A 342 -9.64 1.48 30.14
N LEU A 343 -9.81 0.55 31.08
CA LEU A 343 -10.17 -0.84 30.77
C LEU A 343 -11.62 -0.85 30.28
N LEU A 344 -11.85 -1.50 29.14
CA LEU A 344 -13.16 -1.64 28.53
C LEU A 344 -13.83 -2.92 29.02
N GLN A 345 -15.14 -2.87 29.14
CA GLN A 345 -15.96 -4.04 29.41
C GLN A 345 -16.29 -4.71 28.07
N SER A 346 -15.69 -5.87 27.84
CA SER A 346 -16.01 -6.73 26.70
C SER A 346 -17.45 -7.27 26.78
N PRO A 347 -18.05 -7.63 25.64
CA PRO A 347 -19.33 -8.32 25.60
C PRO A 347 -19.27 -9.63 26.41
N SER A 348 -20.38 -9.99 27.04
CA SER A 348 -20.48 -11.22 27.83
C SER A 348 -20.61 -12.50 26.98
N ARG A 349 -20.84 -12.36 25.67
CA ARG A 349 -21.07 -13.45 24.71
C ARG A 349 -20.02 -13.44 23.60
N LEU A 350 -19.65 -14.62 23.12
CA LEU A 350 -18.94 -14.76 21.84
C LEU A 350 -19.99 -14.83 20.73
N MET A 351 -19.90 -13.92 19.76
CA MET A 351 -20.91 -13.71 18.73
C MET A 351 -20.26 -13.51 17.34
N ASN A 352 -20.98 -13.84 16.29
CA ASN A 352 -20.65 -13.54 14.91
C ASN A 352 -20.99 -12.08 14.61
N LYS A 353 -20.28 -11.49 13.66
CA LYS A 353 -20.71 -10.21 13.08
C LYS A 353 -22.02 -10.46 12.32
N SER A 354 -23.06 -9.75 12.68
CA SER A 354 -24.37 -9.78 12.05
C SER A 354 -24.21 -9.36 10.59
N PRO A 355 -24.83 -10.10 9.66
CA PRO A 355 -24.85 -9.68 8.27
C PRO A 355 -25.91 -8.59 8.03
N PHE A 356 -26.70 -8.21 9.05
CA PHE A 356 -27.73 -7.20 8.95
C PHE A 356 -27.23 -5.85 9.49
N GLN A 357 -27.29 -4.81 8.66
CA GLN A 357 -27.15 -3.42 9.11
C GLN A 357 -28.54 -2.81 9.23
N ALA A 358 -28.91 -2.38 10.44
CA ALA A 358 -30.16 -1.71 10.70
C ALA A 358 -29.89 -0.31 11.25
N GLU A 359 -30.55 0.71 10.70
CA GLU A 359 -30.55 2.06 11.29
C GLU A 359 -31.37 2.08 12.58
N ASN A 360 -32.42 1.25 12.67
CA ASN A 360 -33.25 1.06 13.84
C ASN A 360 -33.57 -0.42 14.03
N TYR A 361 -33.47 -0.91 15.26
CA TYR A 361 -33.89 -2.27 15.63
C TYR A 361 -35.34 -2.25 16.11
N MET A 362 -36.20 -3.08 15.51
CA MET A 362 -37.59 -3.25 15.97
C MET A 362 -37.69 -4.09 17.25
N LEU A 363 -36.78 -5.05 17.42
CA LEU A 363 -36.68 -5.87 18.62
C LEU A 363 -35.86 -5.12 19.67
N SER A 364 -36.26 -5.24 20.94
CA SER A 364 -35.36 -4.91 22.04
C SER A 364 -34.10 -5.77 21.97
N LYS A 365 -33.02 -5.33 22.63
CA LYS A 365 -31.78 -6.10 22.71
C LYS A 365 -32.02 -7.50 23.28
N GLU A 366 -32.85 -7.63 24.31
CA GLU A 366 -33.18 -8.92 24.92
C GLU A 366 -33.93 -9.84 23.95
N GLU A 367 -34.92 -9.31 23.22
CA GLU A 367 -35.66 -10.06 22.20
C GLU A 367 -34.79 -10.47 21.02
N PHE A 368 -33.91 -9.56 20.56
CA PHE A 368 -32.96 -9.84 19.49
C PHE A 368 -31.99 -10.95 19.92
N ILE A 369 -31.38 -10.86 21.10
CA ILE A 369 -30.46 -11.89 21.59
C ILE A 369 -31.18 -13.23 21.77
N LYS A 370 -32.47 -13.23 22.12
CA LYS A 370 -33.25 -14.48 22.20
C LYS A 370 -33.48 -15.10 20.82
N ALA A 371 -33.73 -14.29 19.79
CA ALA A 371 -33.98 -14.74 18.43
C ALA A 371 -32.68 -15.10 17.67
N PHE A 372 -31.62 -14.33 17.89
CA PHE A 372 -30.32 -14.40 17.23
C PHE A 372 -29.20 -14.47 18.28
N PRO A 373 -29.12 -15.56 19.07
CA PRO A 373 -28.22 -15.67 20.22
C PRO A 373 -26.74 -15.64 19.85
N THR A 374 -26.43 -15.83 18.57
CA THR A 374 -25.07 -15.91 18.04
C THR A 374 -24.65 -14.65 17.30
N ASP A 375 -25.54 -13.70 17.08
CA ASP A 375 -25.25 -12.54 16.23
C ASP A 375 -25.04 -11.29 17.09
N ASP A 376 -24.24 -10.37 16.56
CA ASP A 376 -24.03 -9.08 17.20
C ASP A 376 -25.25 -8.16 17.04
N TYR A 377 -25.56 -7.45 18.12
CA TYR A 377 -26.63 -6.46 18.15
C TYR A 377 -26.02 -5.07 18.14
N ASP A 378 -26.45 -4.19 17.23
CA ASP A 378 -25.98 -2.79 17.12
C ASP A 378 -24.45 -2.62 17.18
N ASN A 379 -23.73 -3.40 16.37
CA ASN A 379 -22.27 -3.37 16.30
C ASN A 379 -21.62 -3.66 17.67
N GLU A 380 -22.15 -4.61 18.43
CA GLU A 380 -21.62 -5.06 19.73
C GLU A 380 -20.13 -5.48 19.68
N LEU A 381 -19.61 -5.85 18.50
CA LEU A 381 -18.19 -6.17 18.29
C LEU A 381 -17.30 -4.93 18.09
N GLU A 382 -17.87 -3.74 17.92
CA GLU A 382 -17.11 -2.51 17.72
C GLU A 382 -16.51 -2.00 19.04
N VAL A 383 -15.21 -2.23 19.22
CA VAL A 383 -14.48 -1.88 20.46
C VAL A 383 -14.64 -0.40 20.86
N SER A 384 -14.80 0.50 19.90
CA SER A 384 -15.03 1.94 20.17
C SER A 384 -16.32 2.23 20.93
N LYS A 385 -17.33 1.35 20.82
CA LYS A 385 -18.63 1.46 21.49
C LYS A 385 -18.66 0.78 22.86
N TRP A 386 -17.62 0.04 23.23
CA TRP A 386 -17.62 -0.70 24.50
C TRP A 386 -17.57 0.25 25.70
N PRO A 387 -18.37 -0.01 26.75
CA PRO A 387 -18.38 0.85 27.93
C PRO A 387 -17.06 0.73 28.71
N VAL A 388 -16.65 1.83 29.33
CA VAL A 388 -15.51 1.85 30.24
C VAL A 388 -15.88 1.09 31.51
N LYS A 389 -15.12 0.04 31.83
CA LYS A 389 -15.25 -0.71 33.08
C LYS A 389 -14.71 0.11 34.24
N ASN A 390 -13.46 0.55 34.13
CA ASN A 390 -12.82 1.45 35.09
C ASN A 390 -11.57 2.10 34.47
N LEU A 391 -11.17 3.25 35.01
CA LEU A 391 -9.86 3.83 34.75
C LEU A 391 -8.81 2.99 35.50
N GLN A 392 -7.85 2.40 34.78
CA GLN A 392 -6.80 1.58 35.38
C GLN A 392 -5.60 2.44 35.79
N TYR A 393 -5.22 3.38 34.91
CA TYR A 393 -4.04 4.20 35.13
C TYR A 393 -4.13 5.54 34.40
N SER A 394 -3.46 6.56 34.93
CA SER A 394 -3.39 7.89 34.34
C SER A 394 -1.97 8.45 34.46
N GLN A 395 -1.49 9.05 33.37
CA GLN A 395 -0.18 9.72 33.30
C GLN A 395 -0.38 11.19 33.01
N ASN A 396 0.33 12.06 33.74
CA ASN A 396 0.46 13.47 33.41
C ASN A 396 1.91 13.73 33.04
N LEU A 397 2.12 14.27 31.84
CA LEU A 397 3.42 14.43 31.22
C LEU A 397 3.54 15.85 30.68
N THR A 398 4.77 16.27 30.41
CA THR A 398 5.05 17.45 29.58
C THR A 398 5.89 16.99 28.42
N ALA A 399 5.50 17.37 27.21
CA ALA A 399 6.23 17.06 25.98
C ALA A 399 6.69 18.36 25.32
N ASN A 400 7.83 18.29 24.63
CA ASN A 400 8.32 19.37 23.77
C ASN A 400 8.53 18.78 22.37
N GLY A 401 7.44 18.63 21.63
CA GLY A 401 7.43 17.79 20.44
C GLY A 401 7.15 16.33 20.78
N ASN A 402 8.17 15.60 21.20
CA ASN A 402 8.05 14.16 21.47
C ASN A 402 7.85 13.88 22.96
N GLY A 403 7.15 12.79 23.25
CA GLY A 403 7.02 12.23 24.60
C GLY A 403 6.77 10.74 24.57
N GLU A 404 6.83 10.12 25.74
CA GLU A 404 6.72 8.68 25.91
C GLU A 404 5.73 8.35 27.03
N LEU A 405 4.80 7.44 26.75
CA LEU A 405 3.91 6.84 27.75
C LEU A 405 4.59 5.61 28.30
N MET A 406 4.96 5.63 29.59
CA MET A 406 5.59 4.47 30.22
C MET A 406 4.57 3.35 30.43
N LEU A 407 4.96 2.11 30.15
CA LEU A 407 4.15 0.93 30.37
C LEU A 407 4.63 0.19 31.62
N ASN A 408 3.85 0.20 32.68
CA ASN A 408 4.12 -0.58 33.89
C ASN A 408 3.20 -1.80 33.94
N SER A 409 3.76 -3.01 33.96
CA SER A 409 3.00 -4.26 34.03
C SER A 409 2.25 -4.44 35.36
N LYS A 410 2.62 -3.70 36.42
CA LYS A 410 1.85 -3.69 37.67
C LYS A 410 0.52 -2.93 37.55
N ASP A 411 0.46 -1.95 36.64
CA ASP A 411 -0.69 -1.05 36.47
C ASP A 411 -1.60 -1.47 35.30
N LEU A 412 -1.16 -2.44 34.49
CA LEU A 412 -1.86 -2.90 33.30
C LEU A 412 -2.18 -4.40 33.42
N VAL A 413 -3.47 -4.73 33.39
CA VAL A 413 -3.97 -6.11 33.35
C VAL A 413 -4.34 -6.50 31.92
N ALA A 414 -4.50 -7.80 31.66
CA ALA A 414 -4.90 -8.28 30.34
C ALA A 414 -6.34 -7.90 30.00
N GLY A 415 -6.57 -7.21 28.89
CA GLY A 415 -7.89 -6.75 28.45
C GLY A 415 -7.83 -5.70 27.34
N TYR A 416 -8.99 -5.16 26.99
CA TYR A 416 -9.13 -4.11 25.98
C TYR A 416 -9.05 -2.74 26.63
N TYR A 417 -8.27 -1.84 26.04
CA TYR A 417 -8.05 -0.51 26.58
C TYR A 417 -8.46 0.55 25.58
N LYS A 418 -9.12 1.57 26.10
CA LYS A 418 -9.22 2.89 25.48
C LYS A 418 -8.16 3.79 26.12
N ILE A 419 -7.19 4.22 25.32
CA ILE A 419 -6.22 5.23 25.68
C ILE A 419 -6.76 6.56 25.18
N LYS A 420 -7.23 7.41 26.10
CA LYS A 420 -7.58 8.79 25.78
C LYS A 420 -6.35 9.67 26.03
N LEU A 421 -5.72 10.11 24.96
CA LEU A 421 -4.57 11.01 25.02
C LEU A 421 -5.05 12.43 24.75
N SER A 422 -4.81 13.33 25.69
CA SER A 422 -5.21 14.74 25.58
C SER A 422 -4.01 15.64 25.78
N ALA A 423 -3.92 16.72 25.00
CA ALA A 423 -2.84 17.69 25.10
C ALA A 423 -3.38 19.12 25.17
N ILE A 424 -2.72 19.95 25.98
CA ILE A 424 -2.98 21.38 26.13
C ILE A 424 -1.68 22.11 25.81
N SER A 425 -1.69 22.94 24.77
CA SER A 425 -0.56 23.80 24.41
C SER A 425 -0.42 24.98 25.38
N GLU A 426 0.71 25.69 25.31
CA GLU A 426 0.91 26.97 26.02
C GLU A 426 -0.12 28.06 25.64
N GLN A 427 -0.80 27.93 24.49
CA GLN A 427 -1.83 28.85 24.01
C GLN A 427 -3.23 28.45 24.52
N ASN A 428 -3.32 27.46 25.40
CA ASN A 428 -4.55 26.82 25.86
C ASN A 428 -5.38 26.15 24.76
N ASP A 429 -4.79 25.89 23.59
CA ASP A 429 -5.42 25.04 22.57
C ASP A 429 -5.42 23.59 23.04
N THR A 430 -6.57 22.93 22.93
CA THR A 430 -6.79 21.56 23.42
C THR A 430 -7.11 20.59 22.29
N ILE A 431 -6.53 19.40 22.37
CA ILE A 431 -6.83 18.26 21.49
C ILE A 431 -6.93 16.98 22.30
N SER A 432 -7.76 16.04 21.84
CA SER A 432 -7.92 14.73 22.44
C SER A 432 -8.08 13.69 21.32
N ILE A 433 -7.42 12.55 21.47
CA ILE A 433 -7.53 11.41 20.57
C ILE A 433 -7.79 10.14 21.39
N ASP A 434 -8.59 9.25 20.83
CA ASP A 434 -8.86 7.94 21.40
C ASP A 434 -8.13 6.86 20.59
N LYS A 435 -7.34 6.02 21.27
CA LYS A 435 -6.68 4.86 20.68
C LYS A 435 -7.13 3.60 21.41
N TYR A 436 -7.51 2.58 20.65
CA TYR A 436 -7.97 1.30 21.17
C TYR A 436 -6.90 0.24 20.96
N ILE A 437 -6.54 -0.48 22.03
CA ILE A 437 -5.53 -1.55 22.00
C ILE A 437 -5.96 -2.76 22.84
N VAL A 438 -5.31 -3.89 22.62
CA VAL A 438 -5.46 -5.11 23.41
C VAL A 438 -4.17 -5.40 24.16
N ILE A 439 -4.26 -5.57 25.47
CA ILE A 439 -3.17 -6.05 26.32
C ILE A 439 -3.35 -7.54 26.57
N CYS A 440 -2.40 -8.34 26.10
CA CYS A 440 -2.34 -9.78 26.32
C CYS A 440 -1.46 -10.07 27.53
N GLY A 441 -1.97 -10.92 28.45
CA GLY A 441 -1.20 -11.40 29.60
C GLY A 441 -0.04 -12.32 29.20
N THR A 442 0.82 -12.69 30.14
CA THR A 442 1.89 -13.67 29.89
C THR A 442 1.33 -15.05 29.57
N GLU A 443 0.25 -15.45 30.23
CA GLU A 443 -0.39 -16.75 30.04
C GLU A 443 -1.62 -16.68 29.10
N PRO A 444 -1.90 -17.75 28.33
CA PRO A 444 -3.13 -17.87 27.55
C PRO A 444 -4.38 -17.84 28.45
N LYS A 445 -5.36 -17.03 28.06
CA LYS A 445 -6.64 -16.90 28.79
C LYS A 445 -7.84 -17.28 27.93
N LYS A 446 -9.02 -17.28 28.55
CA LYS A 446 -10.29 -17.36 27.82
C LYS A 446 -10.46 -16.09 26.98
N ILE A 447 -10.78 -16.23 25.70
CA ILE A 447 -11.08 -15.10 24.83
C ILE A 447 -12.39 -14.42 25.24
N GLU A 448 -12.43 -13.10 25.05
CA GLU A 448 -13.60 -12.28 25.37
C GLU A 448 -14.28 -11.78 24.10
N SER A 449 -13.60 -11.83 22.95
CA SER A 449 -14.15 -11.51 21.64
C SER A 449 -13.64 -12.47 20.56
N PRO A 450 -14.45 -12.75 19.52
CA PRO A 450 -14.01 -13.55 18.37
C PRO A 450 -12.79 -13.00 17.63
N ILE A 451 -12.51 -11.71 17.74
CA ILE A 451 -11.30 -11.10 17.14
C ILE A 451 -10.01 -11.67 17.74
N GLU A 452 -10.08 -12.31 18.91
CA GLU A 452 -8.96 -12.98 19.58
C GLU A 452 -8.80 -14.44 19.15
N MET A 453 -9.53 -14.90 18.13
CA MET A 453 -9.42 -16.26 17.60
C MET A 453 -7.96 -16.62 17.28
N VAL A 454 -7.23 -15.70 16.66
CA VAL A 454 -5.80 -15.82 16.40
C VAL A 454 -5.11 -14.52 16.75
N ILE A 455 -4.15 -14.59 17.66
CA ILE A 455 -3.26 -13.47 17.99
C ILE A 455 -1.82 -13.90 17.71
N PRO A 456 -1.12 -13.26 16.74
CA PRO A 456 0.29 -13.51 16.51
C PRO A 456 1.11 -12.90 17.66
N GLU A 457 1.79 -13.76 18.42
CA GLU A 457 2.65 -13.36 19.54
C GLU A 457 4.09 -13.14 19.10
N LEU A 458 4.58 -13.95 18.16
CA LEU A 458 5.88 -13.79 17.53
C LEU A 458 5.80 -14.20 16.05
N ASN A 459 5.90 -13.24 15.14
CA ASN A 459 5.81 -13.44 13.69
C ASN A 459 7.01 -12.86 12.92
N VAL A 460 8.00 -12.32 13.62
CA VAL A 460 9.32 -11.98 13.08
C VAL A 460 10.33 -12.79 13.87
N ILE A 461 10.98 -13.75 13.21
CA ILE A 461 11.77 -14.80 13.85
C ILE A 461 13.15 -14.90 13.19
N THR A 462 14.10 -15.46 13.91
CA THR A 462 15.32 -16.03 13.32
C THR A 462 15.04 -17.42 12.73
N PRO A 463 15.93 -18.00 11.90
CA PRO A 463 15.76 -19.35 11.37
C PRO A 463 15.62 -20.45 12.44
N GLU A 464 16.09 -20.21 13.67
CA GLU A 464 16.03 -21.18 14.76
C GLU A 464 14.84 -21.02 15.69
N GLU A 465 14.18 -19.86 15.67
CA GLU A 465 13.02 -19.57 16.49
C GLU A 465 11.74 -20.14 15.87
N SER A 466 10.72 -20.37 16.70
CA SER A 466 9.38 -20.70 16.22
C SER A 466 8.51 -19.45 16.18
N ALA A 467 7.69 -19.32 15.14
CA ALA A 467 6.57 -18.40 15.18
C ALA A 467 5.58 -18.87 16.26
N ILE A 468 5.01 -17.92 17.01
CA ILE A 468 4.13 -18.20 18.15
C ILE A 468 2.78 -17.54 17.90
N PHE A 469 1.71 -18.34 18.00
CA PHE A 469 0.33 -17.91 17.85
C PHE A 469 -0.48 -18.34 19.06
N ARG A 470 -1.33 -17.44 19.57
CA ARG A 470 -2.41 -17.80 20.50
C ARG A 470 -3.68 -18.05 19.71
N VAL A 471 -4.17 -19.28 19.77
CA VAL A 471 -5.33 -19.73 18.99
C VAL A 471 -6.44 -20.18 19.92
N ALA A 472 -7.66 -19.72 19.70
CA ALA A 472 -8.84 -20.10 20.47
C ALA A 472 -10.03 -20.42 19.56
N GLY A 473 -10.95 -21.23 20.07
CA GLY A 473 -12.21 -21.55 19.41
C GLY A 473 -13.36 -20.74 20.01
N LEU A 474 -14.44 -20.56 19.26
CA LEU A 474 -15.62 -19.80 19.73
C LEU A 474 -16.61 -20.63 20.54
N SER A 475 -16.40 -21.94 20.61
CA SER A 475 -17.20 -22.86 21.43
C SER A 475 -16.32 -23.92 22.08
N ASN A 476 -16.85 -24.60 23.08
CA ASN A 476 -16.24 -25.82 23.58
C ASN A 476 -16.20 -26.86 22.44
N ASN A 477 -15.07 -27.54 22.26
CA ASN A 477 -14.83 -28.52 21.20
C ASN A 477 -14.94 -27.94 19.77
N ALA A 478 -14.63 -26.65 19.60
CA ALA A 478 -14.48 -26.05 18.28
C ALA A 478 -13.36 -26.76 17.51
N LYS A 479 -13.52 -26.87 16.20
CA LYS A 479 -12.52 -27.44 15.30
C LYS A 479 -11.94 -26.32 14.48
N GLY A 480 -10.66 -26.01 14.74
CA GLY A 480 -9.88 -25.10 13.92
C GLY A 480 -8.99 -25.88 12.96
N TYR A 481 -8.46 -25.18 11.98
CA TYR A 481 -7.57 -25.72 10.97
C TYR A 481 -6.49 -24.69 10.67
N TYR A 482 -5.27 -25.14 10.38
CA TYR A 482 -4.30 -24.26 9.75
C TYR A 482 -3.48 -24.93 8.66
N GLU A 483 -3.02 -24.11 7.73
CA GLU A 483 -2.08 -24.46 6.67
C GLU A 483 -0.83 -23.60 6.79
N VAL A 484 0.33 -24.21 6.60
CA VAL A 484 1.59 -23.50 6.44
C VAL A 484 1.91 -23.43 4.95
N TYR A 485 1.93 -22.21 4.43
CA TYR A 485 2.31 -21.90 3.07
C TYR A 485 3.78 -21.53 3.04
N TYR A 486 4.54 -22.22 2.19
CA TYR A 486 5.87 -21.78 1.80
C TYR A 486 5.91 -21.65 0.29
N LYS A 487 6.07 -20.41 -0.16
CA LYS A 487 5.91 -20.01 -1.55
C LYS A 487 4.57 -20.53 -2.09
N ASN A 488 4.59 -21.21 -3.22
CA ASN A 488 3.40 -21.74 -3.89
C ASN A 488 2.94 -23.11 -3.37
N THR A 489 3.52 -23.61 -2.27
CA THR A 489 3.21 -24.93 -1.73
C THR A 489 2.61 -24.86 -0.33
N ILE A 490 1.65 -25.74 -0.07
CA ILE A 490 1.17 -26.02 1.29
C ILE A 490 2.04 -27.12 1.86
N VAL A 491 2.87 -26.79 2.84
CA VAL A 491 3.87 -27.72 3.39
C VAL A 491 3.39 -28.45 4.65
N GLU A 492 2.28 -27.99 5.23
CA GLU A 492 1.69 -28.54 6.45
C GLU A 492 0.20 -28.22 6.52
N LYS A 493 -0.60 -29.17 7.03
CA LYS A 493 -2.05 -29.08 7.22
C LYS A 493 -2.40 -29.71 8.56
N VAL A 494 -2.99 -28.94 9.48
CA VAL A 494 -3.23 -29.42 10.86
C VAL A 494 -4.62 -29.05 11.36
N TRP A 495 -5.36 -30.06 11.84
CA TRP A 495 -6.60 -29.86 12.58
C TRP A 495 -6.33 -29.60 14.06
N LEU A 496 -7.02 -28.62 14.63
CA LEU A 496 -6.92 -28.20 16.02
C LEU A 496 -8.24 -28.49 16.76
N ASN A 497 -8.12 -29.08 17.96
CA ASN A 497 -9.22 -29.11 18.93
C ASN A 497 -9.11 -27.88 19.80
N LEU A 498 -10.10 -27.00 19.72
CA LEU A 498 -10.08 -25.69 20.37
C LEU A 498 -11.22 -25.56 21.37
N SER A 499 -10.98 -24.69 22.34
CA SER A 499 -11.98 -24.18 23.27
C SER A 499 -11.84 -22.66 23.32
N PRO A 500 -12.74 -21.94 24.02
CA PRO A 500 -12.55 -20.51 24.26
C PRO A 500 -11.29 -20.18 25.04
N LYS A 501 -10.63 -21.14 25.69
CA LYS A 501 -9.29 -20.93 26.27
C LYS A 501 -8.23 -21.01 25.16
N GLN A 502 -7.45 -19.95 25.04
CA GLN A 502 -6.32 -19.88 24.11
C GLN A 502 -5.33 -21.03 24.33
N THR A 503 -4.86 -21.59 23.22
CA THR A 503 -3.79 -22.57 23.14
C THR A 503 -2.63 -21.97 22.35
N ILE A 504 -1.40 -22.30 22.73
CA ILE A 504 -0.21 -21.82 22.03
C ILE A 504 0.12 -22.79 20.90
N VAL A 505 0.17 -22.27 19.66
CA VAL A 505 0.65 -22.98 18.48
C VAL A 505 2.04 -22.44 18.15
N ARG A 506 3.03 -23.34 18.05
CA ARG A 506 4.41 -23.03 17.69
C ARG A 506 4.73 -23.65 16.34
N ILE A 507 5.21 -22.83 15.40
CA ILE A 507 5.53 -23.28 14.04
C ILE A 507 6.99 -22.91 13.77
N LYS A 508 7.86 -23.92 13.70
CA LYS A 508 9.28 -23.73 13.35
C LYS A 508 9.41 -23.72 11.82
N PRO A 509 10.21 -22.81 11.23
CA PRO A 509 10.53 -22.89 9.81
C PRO A 509 11.24 -24.21 9.48
N LYS A 510 10.92 -24.79 8.32
CA LYS A 510 11.67 -25.96 7.81
C LYS A 510 13.06 -25.52 7.35
N ALA A 511 14.01 -26.46 7.26
CA ALA A 511 15.42 -26.15 7.00
C ALA A 511 15.70 -25.34 5.72
N ASN A 512 14.82 -25.43 4.71
CA ASN A 512 14.94 -24.72 3.45
C ASN A 512 14.16 -23.39 3.39
N PHE A 513 13.51 -22.97 4.48
CA PHE A 513 12.76 -21.72 4.49
C PHE A 513 13.72 -20.53 4.51
N GLU A 514 13.48 -19.59 3.61
CA GLU A 514 14.21 -18.31 3.51
C GLU A 514 13.18 -17.19 3.46
N ASP A 515 13.57 -15.98 3.88
CA ASP A 515 12.79 -14.72 3.92
C ASP A 515 11.51 -14.74 4.76
N GLY A 516 10.62 -15.69 4.55
CA GLY A 516 9.37 -15.84 5.28
C GLY A 516 8.44 -16.93 4.73
N PHE A 517 7.42 -17.25 5.52
CA PHE A 517 6.33 -18.17 5.18
C PHE A 517 5.00 -17.57 5.63
N ALA A 518 3.87 -18.18 5.29
CA ALA A 518 2.58 -17.73 5.82
C ALA A 518 1.82 -18.88 6.49
N VAL A 519 0.96 -18.52 7.44
CA VAL A 519 0.09 -19.45 8.15
C VAL A 519 -1.34 -18.96 8.01
N GLN A 520 -2.18 -19.78 7.39
CA GLN A 520 -3.60 -19.54 7.23
C GLN A 520 -4.35 -20.32 8.30
N PHE A 521 -5.05 -19.64 9.20
CA PHE A 521 -5.96 -20.25 10.17
C PHE A 521 -7.39 -20.15 9.67
N SER A 522 -8.15 -21.23 9.82
CA SER A 522 -9.55 -21.31 9.43
C SER A 522 -10.38 -22.01 10.50
N MET A 523 -11.60 -21.53 10.73
CA MET A 523 -12.58 -22.15 11.62
C MET A 523 -14.00 -21.85 11.14
N ILE A 524 -14.91 -22.80 11.34
CA ILE A 524 -16.34 -22.60 11.06
C ILE A 524 -17.11 -22.63 12.39
N TYR A 525 -17.86 -21.58 12.67
CA TYR A 525 -18.70 -21.46 13.86
C TYR A 525 -20.09 -20.94 13.49
N ASN A 526 -21.13 -21.75 13.73
CA ASN A 526 -22.53 -21.44 13.42
C ASN A 526 -22.76 -20.92 11.99
N GLY A 527 -22.13 -21.56 11.00
CA GLY A 527 -22.25 -21.17 9.59
C GLY A 527 -21.33 -20.02 9.16
N THR A 528 -20.69 -19.32 10.09
CA THR A 528 -19.72 -18.25 9.81
C THR A 528 -18.31 -18.84 9.67
N VAL A 529 -17.62 -18.44 8.60
CA VAL A 529 -16.23 -18.82 8.32
C VAL A 529 -15.28 -17.76 8.86
N TYR A 530 -14.39 -18.14 9.75
CA TYR A 530 -13.33 -17.27 10.26
C TYR A 530 -12.01 -17.65 9.61
N ASN A 531 -11.38 -16.70 8.94
CA ASN A 531 -10.09 -16.88 8.28
C ASN A 531 -9.10 -15.82 8.76
N TYR A 532 -7.85 -16.23 8.97
CA TYR A 532 -6.76 -15.32 9.36
C TYR A 532 -5.45 -15.78 8.73
N LEU A 533 -4.95 -14.99 7.77
CA LEU A 533 -3.62 -15.20 7.17
C LEU A 533 -2.59 -14.36 7.93
N GLN A 534 -1.53 -14.99 8.42
CA GLN A 534 -0.37 -14.29 8.97
C GLN A 534 0.89 -14.66 8.20
N GLN A 535 1.56 -13.65 7.63
CA GLN A 535 2.94 -13.81 7.16
C GLN A 535 3.92 -13.79 8.35
N VAL A 536 4.83 -14.74 8.37
CA VAL A 536 5.97 -14.83 9.29
C VAL A 536 7.23 -14.44 8.53
N ASN A 537 7.94 -13.42 9.01
CA ASN A 537 9.21 -12.98 8.43
C ASN A 537 10.38 -13.65 9.14
N ILE A 538 11.30 -14.23 8.37
CA ILE A 538 12.54 -14.84 8.86
C ILE A 538 13.67 -13.84 8.61
N ILE A 539 14.20 -13.25 9.68
CA ILE A 539 15.36 -12.38 9.63
C ILE A 539 16.59 -13.17 10.04
N ASP A 540 17.37 -13.58 9.05
CA ASP A 540 18.69 -14.13 9.28
C ASP A 540 19.70 -13.00 9.56
N LYS A 541 19.93 -12.76 10.85
CA LYS A 541 20.90 -11.76 11.32
C LYS A 541 22.31 -12.04 10.80
N GLN A 542 22.69 -13.28 10.49
CA GLN A 542 24.04 -13.61 10.02
C GLN A 542 24.28 -13.15 8.58
N LYS A 543 23.23 -13.08 7.75
CA LYS A 543 23.30 -12.63 6.35
C LYS A 543 23.34 -11.10 6.17
N GLN A 544 23.14 -10.33 7.25
CA GLN A 544 23.11 -8.85 7.17
C GLN A 544 24.52 -8.27 7.09
N LEU A 545 24.75 -7.39 6.10
CA LEU A 545 25.97 -6.59 6.00
C LEU A 545 25.94 -5.40 6.95
N ASP A 546 27.05 -5.15 7.64
CA ASP A 546 27.36 -3.95 8.40
C ASP A 546 28.30 -3.07 7.57
N ILE A 547 27.86 -1.84 7.26
CA ILE A 547 28.57 -0.89 6.39
C ILE A 547 28.86 0.37 7.19
N LYS A 548 30.15 0.72 7.35
CA LYS A 548 30.60 1.89 8.09
C LYS A 548 31.59 2.73 7.30
N PHE A 549 31.43 4.05 7.36
CA PHE A 549 32.47 4.98 6.92
C PHE A 549 33.54 5.09 8.02
N LEU A 550 34.77 4.75 7.67
CA LEU A 550 35.96 4.96 8.49
C LEU A 550 36.56 6.35 8.27
N THR A 551 36.40 6.90 7.07
CA THR A 551 36.74 8.29 6.74
C THR A 551 35.63 8.92 5.92
N PHE A 552 35.16 10.10 6.35
CA PHE A 552 34.20 10.93 5.63
C PHE A 552 34.35 12.38 6.08
N ARG A 553 34.51 13.30 5.14
CA ARG A 553 34.50 14.75 5.39
C ARG A 553 33.29 15.37 4.68
N ASP A 554 32.55 16.19 5.42
CA ASP A 554 31.33 16.86 4.94
C ASP A 554 31.61 18.21 4.27
N LYS A 555 32.85 18.73 4.36
CA LYS A 555 33.28 20.00 3.74
C LYS A 555 34.65 19.85 3.09
N LEU A 556 34.78 20.37 1.86
CA LEU A 556 35.97 20.26 1.01
C LEU A 556 36.26 21.59 0.30
N GLN A 557 37.54 21.86 -0.01
CA GLN A 557 37.92 22.96 -0.90
C GLN A 557 37.86 22.53 -2.38
N PRO A 558 37.56 23.45 -3.32
CA PRO A 558 37.63 23.15 -4.75
C PRO A 558 39.02 22.62 -5.16
N GLY A 559 39.05 21.47 -5.84
CA GLY A 559 40.28 20.82 -6.28
C GLY A 559 41.03 20.00 -5.20
N GLU A 560 40.53 19.97 -3.96
CA GLU A 560 41.08 19.11 -2.91
C GLU A 560 40.88 17.64 -3.24
N LYS A 561 41.90 16.82 -3.00
CA LYS A 561 41.81 15.36 -3.14
C LYS A 561 41.15 14.78 -1.89
N GLU A 562 40.09 13.98 -2.07
CA GLU A 562 39.38 13.32 -0.99
C GLU A 562 39.39 11.80 -1.17
N SER A 563 39.43 11.06 -0.05
CA SER A 563 39.40 9.59 -0.04
C SER A 563 38.44 9.09 1.04
N TRP A 564 37.41 8.35 0.63
CA TRP A 564 36.48 7.67 1.53
C TRP A 564 36.93 6.24 1.78
N LYS A 565 36.98 5.85 3.04
CA LYS A 565 37.29 4.48 3.45
C LYS A 565 36.04 3.87 4.06
N LEU A 566 35.59 2.76 3.51
CA LEU A 566 34.45 1.99 4.02
C LEU A 566 34.92 0.66 4.59
N GLN A 567 34.25 0.20 5.63
CA GLN A 567 34.34 -1.15 6.17
C GLN A 567 33.02 -1.88 5.90
N ILE A 568 33.10 -3.03 5.23
CA ILE A 568 31.96 -3.91 4.96
C ILE A 568 32.26 -5.25 5.63
N SER A 569 31.41 -5.64 6.58
CA SER A 569 31.53 -6.90 7.33
C SER A 569 30.19 -7.58 7.51
N ASN A 570 30.16 -8.87 7.85
CA ASN A 570 28.97 -9.51 8.40
C ASN A 570 28.85 -9.21 9.90
N LYS A 571 27.83 -9.76 10.58
CA LYS A 571 27.67 -9.59 12.04
C LYS A 571 28.76 -10.21 12.89
N ASN A 572 29.53 -11.15 12.35
CA ASN A 572 30.68 -11.75 13.03
C ASN A 572 31.94 -10.88 12.90
N GLY A 573 31.86 -9.73 12.21
CA GLY A 573 33.00 -8.87 11.92
C GLY A 573 33.90 -9.37 10.79
N GLU A 574 33.51 -10.45 10.11
CA GLU A 574 34.27 -11.02 9.00
C GLU A 574 34.06 -10.15 7.75
N LYS A 575 35.17 -9.83 7.07
CA LYS A 575 35.16 -9.05 5.84
C LYS A 575 34.37 -9.79 4.77
N GLN A 576 33.46 -9.07 4.10
CA GLN A 576 32.66 -9.62 3.01
C GLN A 576 33.14 -9.04 1.68
N MET A 577 33.25 -9.88 0.66
CA MET A 577 33.36 -9.39 -0.71
C MET A 577 32.02 -8.81 -1.13
N ALA A 578 32.01 -7.56 -1.59
CA ALA A 578 30.81 -6.85 -1.98
C ALA A 578 31.12 -5.94 -3.16
N GLU A 579 30.16 -5.80 -4.06
CA GLU A 579 30.20 -4.76 -5.08
C GLU A 579 29.34 -3.57 -4.66
N MET A 580 29.88 -2.36 -4.89
CA MET A 580 29.22 -1.11 -4.53
C MET A 580 28.95 -0.28 -5.78
N VAL A 581 27.83 0.45 -5.76
CA VAL A 581 27.54 1.57 -6.65
C VAL A 581 27.32 2.81 -5.80
N ALA A 582 27.96 3.92 -6.18
CA ALA A 582 27.82 5.21 -5.53
C ALA A 582 27.72 6.30 -6.60
N THR A 583 27.00 7.38 -6.30
CA THR A 583 26.96 8.56 -7.15
C THR A 583 27.26 9.82 -6.34
N LEU A 584 27.84 10.80 -7.01
CA LEU A 584 28.07 12.15 -6.53
C LEU A 584 27.69 13.12 -7.64
N TYR A 585 26.73 13.99 -7.38
CA TYR A 585 26.28 15.00 -8.33
C TYR A 585 25.95 16.31 -7.62
N ASP A 586 25.82 17.37 -8.42
CA ASP A 586 25.53 18.72 -7.96
C ASP A 586 24.10 18.79 -7.38
N ALA A 587 23.97 19.11 -6.09
CA ALA A 587 22.68 19.13 -5.38
C ALA A 587 21.66 20.10 -6.02
N SER A 588 22.10 21.12 -6.77
CA SER A 588 21.20 22.02 -7.51
C SER A 588 20.36 21.30 -8.57
N LEU A 589 20.73 20.09 -8.98
CA LEU A 589 19.95 19.28 -9.93
C LEU A 589 18.65 18.74 -9.31
N ASP A 590 18.58 18.56 -7.99
CA ASP A 590 17.40 18.05 -7.29
C ASP A 590 16.22 19.04 -7.36
N ASP A 591 16.50 20.33 -7.61
CA ASP A 591 15.48 21.34 -7.87
C ASP A 591 14.72 21.08 -9.18
N PHE A 592 15.32 20.37 -10.13
CA PHE A 592 14.65 19.97 -11.38
C PHE A 592 14.10 18.55 -11.31
N ARG A 593 14.91 17.60 -10.82
CA ARG A 593 14.53 16.20 -10.71
C ARG A 593 15.36 15.54 -9.62
N LYS A 594 14.68 15.02 -8.59
CA LYS A 594 15.34 14.25 -7.52
C LYS A 594 15.83 12.92 -8.08
N MET A 595 17.01 12.50 -7.64
CA MET A 595 17.50 11.16 -7.93
C MET A 595 16.65 10.11 -7.22
N ASP A 596 16.18 9.14 -8.00
CA ASP A 596 15.52 7.96 -7.48
C ASP A 596 15.98 6.75 -8.30
N TRP A 597 16.61 5.79 -7.61
CA TRP A 597 16.92 4.50 -8.19
C TRP A 597 15.76 3.58 -7.84
N ASN A 598 15.10 3.01 -8.84
CA ASN A 598 14.05 2.02 -8.62
C ASN A 598 14.66 0.73 -8.02
N ARG A 599 14.77 0.68 -6.70
CA ARG A 599 15.40 -0.40 -5.91
C ARG A 599 14.45 -1.56 -5.67
N ASN A 600 13.38 -1.71 -6.45
CA ASN A 600 12.39 -2.76 -6.19
C ASN A 600 12.92 -4.14 -6.64
N ILE A 601 13.71 -4.73 -5.75
CA ILE A 601 14.12 -6.13 -5.74
C ILE A 601 13.13 -6.84 -4.81
N ASN A 602 11.85 -6.92 -5.20
CA ASN A 602 10.88 -7.64 -4.38
C ASN A 602 11.31 -9.11 -4.28
N THR A 603 11.83 -9.50 -3.13
CA THR A 603 12.16 -10.89 -2.78
C THR A 603 11.00 -11.55 -2.04
N ASN A 604 10.03 -10.77 -1.55
CA ASN A 604 8.98 -11.29 -0.70
C ASN A 604 7.88 -11.89 -1.57
N PHE A 605 7.65 -13.19 -1.37
CA PHE A 605 6.54 -13.91 -1.94
C PHE A 605 5.21 -13.34 -1.39
N ASP A 606 4.28 -12.98 -2.28
CA ASP A 606 3.01 -12.36 -1.89
C ASP A 606 1.99 -13.42 -1.46
N TYR A 607 1.97 -13.71 -0.16
CA TYR A 607 1.05 -14.70 0.40
C TYR A 607 -0.40 -14.24 0.43
N ASN A 608 -0.71 -12.95 0.24
CA ASN A 608 -2.09 -12.48 0.23
C ASN A 608 -2.92 -13.13 -0.89
N PHE A 609 -2.27 -13.72 -1.91
CA PHE A 609 -2.92 -14.56 -2.90
C PHE A 609 -3.65 -15.77 -2.28
N TYR A 610 -3.09 -16.35 -1.22
CA TYR A 610 -3.59 -17.56 -0.57
C TYR A 610 -4.59 -17.28 0.54
N THR A 611 -4.93 -16.02 0.81
CA THR A 611 -5.97 -15.71 1.80
C THR A 611 -7.30 -16.32 1.35
N TRP A 612 -7.86 -17.24 2.14
CA TRP A 612 -9.17 -17.80 1.86
C TRP A 612 -10.23 -16.71 2.00
N GLN A 613 -10.74 -16.26 0.85
CA GLN A 613 -11.78 -15.24 0.77
C GLN A 613 -13.05 -15.97 0.32
N PHE A 614 -13.77 -16.54 1.27
CA PHE A 614 -15.11 -17.03 1.00
C PHE A 614 -16.09 -15.88 1.28
N GLN A 615 -16.81 -15.45 0.24
CA GLN A 615 -17.94 -14.50 0.38
C GLN A 615 -19.16 -15.16 1.07
N THR A 616 -19.00 -16.34 1.68
CA THR A 616 -20.09 -17.07 2.35
C THR A 616 -20.58 -16.36 3.61
N ASN A 617 -19.79 -15.44 4.16
CA ASN A 617 -20.22 -14.60 5.28
C ASN A 617 -20.99 -13.36 4.82
N ASP A 618 -20.87 -12.97 3.55
CA ASP A 618 -21.51 -11.79 3.00
C ASP A 618 -22.89 -12.18 2.45
N ILE A 619 -23.95 -11.51 2.90
CA ILE A 619 -25.25 -11.57 2.20
C ILE A 619 -25.12 -10.69 0.95
N ASN A 620 -24.64 -11.27 -0.14
CA ASN A 620 -24.46 -10.54 -1.42
C ASN A 620 -25.77 -10.27 -2.17
N SER A 621 -26.87 -10.94 -1.80
CA SER A 621 -28.18 -10.70 -2.41
C SER A 621 -29.29 -10.82 -1.39
N GLY A 622 -29.86 -9.68 -1.00
CA GLY A 622 -31.27 -9.64 -0.62
C GLY A 622 -32.07 -9.62 -1.92
N GLU A 623 -32.73 -10.72 -2.29
CA GLU A 623 -33.76 -10.61 -3.30
C GLU A 623 -34.86 -9.73 -2.72
N ASN A 624 -35.06 -8.54 -3.29
CA ASN A 624 -36.27 -7.80 -3.01
C ASN A 624 -37.42 -8.72 -3.39
N LEU A 625 -38.25 -9.09 -2.41
CA LEU A 625 -39.55 -9.68 -2.69
C LEU A 625 -40.18 -8.80 -3.77
N TRP A 626 -40.56 -9.38 -4.90
CA TRP A 626 -40.83 -8.64 -6.14
C TRP A 626 -41.84 -7.48 -5.98
N TYR A 627 -42.68 -7.55 -4.95
CA TYR A 627 -43.66 -6.52 -4.55
C TYR A 627 -43.09 -5.36 -3.72
N LEU A 628 -41.87 -5.48 -3.18
CA LEU A 628 -41.08 -4.43 -2.51
C LEU A 628 -40.06 -3.78 -3.46
N LYS A 629 -40.04 -4.13 -4.75
CA LYS A 629 -39.34 -3.31 -5.75
C LYS A 629 -40.00 -1.94 -5.74
N ASN A 630 -39.36 -0.99 -5.06
CA ASN A 630 -39.51 0.42 -5.40
C ASN A 630 -39.11 0.53 -6.87
N TYR A 631 -40.08 0.54 -7.77
CA TYR A 631 -39.88 1.23 -9.03
C TYR A 631 -39.56 2.66 -8.60
N PRO A 632 -38.32 3.16 -8.77
CA PRO A 632 -38.05 4.55 -8.47
C PRO A 632 -39.05 5.34 -9.29
N THR A 633 -39.96 6.03 -8.60
CA THR A 633 -40.87 6.97 -9.22
C THR A 633 -40.02 7.93 -10.03
N TYR A 634 -40.35 8.04 -11.31
CA TYR A 634 -39.68 8.79 -12.37
C TYR A 634 -39.49 10.28 -12.06
N TYR A 635 -38.62 10.62 -11.10
CA TYR A 635 -38.12 11.98 -10.92
C TYR A 635 -36.61 11.95 -11.16
N GLY A 636 -36.24 11.77 -12.43
CA GLY A 636 -34.89 12.07 -12.87
C GLY A 636 -34.65 13.57 -12.72
N LEU A 637 -33.61 13.95 -11.99
CA LEU A 637 -33.04 15.28 -12.10
C LEU A 637 -32.72 15.51 -13.58
N VAL A 638 -33.34 16.52 -14.19
CA VAL A 638 -32.98 16.95 -15.55
C VAL A 638 -31.56 17.52 -15.46
N ALA A 639 -30.57 16.70 -15.79
CA ALA A 639 -29.21 17.16 -15.95
C ALA A 639 -29.20 18.20 -17.08
N ARG A 640 -28.81 19.44 -16.78
CA ARG A 640 -28.48 20.40 -17.84
C ARG A 640 -27.21 19.90 -18.53
N ASN A 641 -27.38 19.24 -19.65
CA ASN A 641 -26.29 18.98 -20.58
C ASN A 641 -26.01 20.29 -21.32
N TYR A 642 -24.78 20.78 -21.21
CA TYR A 642 -24.30 21.86 -22.07
C TYR A 642 -24.17 21.34 -23.50
N GLU A 643 -24.07 22.25 -24.47
CA GLU A 643 -23.87 21.90 -25.87
C GLU A 643 -22.56 21.11 -26.02
N ASN A 644 -22.69 19.88 -26.52
CA ASN A 644 -21.57 19.02 -26.83
C ASN A 644 -21.45 18.93 -28.34
N LEU A 645 -20.23 19.04 -28.89
CA LEU A 645 -19.99 18.69 -30.28
C LEU A 645 -20.39 17.22 -30.51
N ASN A 646 -21.33 16.98 -31.43
CA ASN A 646 -21.66 15.62 -31.86
C ASN A 646 -20.48 15.05 -32.65
N LEU A 647 -19.67 14.24 -32.00
CA LEU A 647 -18.48 13.64 -32.61
C LEU A 647 -18.78 12.40 -33.47
N PHE A 648 -20.04 12.09 -33.78
CA PHE A 648 -20.45 10.94 -34.62
C PHE A 648 -19.79 9.60 -34.22
N GLY A 649 -19.65 9.35 -32.92
CA GLY A 649 -19.00 8.15 -32.38
C GLY A 649 -17.48 8.25 -32.24
N TYR A 650 -16.87 9.38 -32.59
CA TYR A 650 -15.45 9.65 -32.39
C TYR A 650 -15.19 10.08 -30.93
N ASN A 651 -14.71 9.16 -30.10
CA ASN A 651 -14.35 9.43 -28.71
C ASN A 651 -12.82 9.58 -28.60
N TYR A 652 -12.32 10.81 -28.63
CA TYR A 652 -10.90 11.09 -28.45
C TYR A 652 -10.68 12.25 -27.48
N TYR A 653 -10.33 11.91 -26.24
CA TYR A 653 -9.92 12.86 -25.19
C TYR A 653 -8.42 12.74 -24.89
N GLY A 654 -7.58 12.60 -25.93
CA GLY A 654 -6.11 12.58 -25.77
C GLY A 654 -5.54 11.34 -25.08
N ALA A 655 -6.32 10.27 -24.94
CA ALA A 655 -5.92 9.00 -24.32
C ALA A 655 -5.92 7.83 -25.33
N TYR A 656 -5.50 6.65 -24.86
CA TYR A 656 -5.38 5.42 -25.64
C TYR A 656 -6.69 5.04 -26.37
N ASN A 657 -6.65 4.99 -27.71
CA ASN A 657 -7.82 4.79 -28.56
C ASN A 657 -8.07 3.30 -28.86
N TYR A 658 -8.84 2.65 -27.99
CA TYR A 658 -9.22 1.23 -28.15
C TYR A 658 -9.93 0.96 -29.49
N GLY A 659 -10.74 1.88 -30.01
CA GLY A 659 -11.44 1.73 -31.28
C GLY A 659 -10.48 1.65 -32.48
N TYR A 660 -9.52 2.57 -32.55
CA TYR A 660 -8.49 2.58 -33.59
C TYR A 660 -7.59 1.35 -33.52
N HIS A 661 -7.15 0.95 -32.32
CA HIS A 661 -6.31 -0.24 -32.18
C HIS A 661 -7.05 -1.55 -32.49
N ASN A 662 -8.36 -1.63 -32.18
CA ASN A 662 -9.19 -2.77 -32.58
C ASN A 662 -9.41 -2.82 -34.10
N TYR A 663 -9.54 -1.66 -34.75
CA TYR A 663 -9.60 -1.56 -36.22
C TYR A 663 -8.27 -1.97 -36.87
N ILE A 664 -7.12 -1.51 -36.36
CA ILE A 664 -5.82 -1.96 -36.86
C ILE A 664 -5.64 -3.47 -36.65
N ARG A 665 -6.08 -4.01 -35.50
CA ARG A 665 -6.09 -5.46 -35.25
C ARG A 665 -7.01 -6.21 -36.23
N SER A 666 -8.17 -5.66 -36.57
CA SER A 666 -9.08 -6.29 -37.54
C SER A 666 -8.54 -6.26 -38.97
N ILE A 667 -7.77 -5.23 -39.34
CA ILE A 667 -7.06 -5.18 -40.62
C ILE A 667 -5.87 -6.15 -40.66
N GLN A 668 -5.13 -6.28 -39.55
CA GLN A 668 -3.97 -7.17 -39.45
C GLN A 668 -4.35 -8.65 -39.33
N ALA A 669 -5.53 -8.94 -38.77
CA ALA A 669 -6.12 -10.27 -38.80
C ALA A 669 -6.53 -10.60 -40.24
N LYS A 670 -5.65 -11.24 -41.01
CA LYS A 670 -6.03 -11.82 -42.31
C LYS A 670 -7.23 -12.75 -42.09
N PRO A 671 -8.43 -12.45 -42.63
CA PRO A 671 -9.52 -13.41 -42.56
C PRO A 671 -9.06 -14.69 -43.26
N LYS A 672 -9.15 -15.84 -42.58
CA LYS A 672 -8.95 -17.13 -43.23
C LYS A 672 -10.02 -17.24 -44.33
N LYS A 673 -9.63 -16.98 -45.58
CA LYS A 673 -10.50 -17.21 -46.73
C LYS A 673 -10.50 -18.71 -47.01
N GLY A 674 -11.59 -19.37 -46.64
CA GLY A 674 -11.86 -20.76 -46.97
C GLY A 674 -12.09 -21.63 -45.74
N LEU A 675 -12.90 -22.68 -45.93
CA LEU A 675 -13.12 -23.73 -44.95
C LEU A 675 -11.80 -24.45 -44.63
N SER A 676 -11.62 -24.88 -43.38
CA SER A 676 -10.44 -25.67 -43.01
C SER A 676 -10.40 -26.98 -43.81
N PRO A 677 -9.23 -27.62 -43.96
CA PRO A 677 -9.12 -28.94 -44.59
C PRO A 677 -10.05 -29.98 -43.95
N GLU A 678 -10.24 -29.92 -42.62
CA GLU A 678 -11.17 -30.76 -41.88
C GLU A 678 -12.64 -30.47 -42.24
N ALA A 679 -13.00 -29.19 -42.38
CA ALA A 679 -14.34 -28.78 -42.78
C ALA A 679 -14.66 -29.20 -44.23
N ASN A 680 -13.70 -29.09 -45.15
CA ASN A 680 -13.85 -29.58 -46.53
C ASN A 680 -14.01 -31.11 -46.59
N LYS A 681 -13.25 -31.85 -45.78
CA LYS A 681 -13.37 -33.31 -45.68
C LYS A 681 -14.74 -33.72 -45.15
N LYS A 682 -15.24 -33.02 -44.14
CA LYS A 682 -16.56 -33.28 -43.53
C LYS A 682 -17.71 -32.94 -44.48
N LEU A 683 -17.57 -31.88 -45.29
CA LEU A 683 -18.50 -31.56 -46.39
C LEU A 683 -18.54 -32.66 -47.46
N ALA A 684 -17.38 -33.17 -47.87
CA ALA A 684 -17.30 -34.27 -48.85
C ALA A 684 -17.84 -35.60 -48.30
N GLU A 685 -17.79 -35.81 -46.98
CA GLU A 685 -18.44 -36.94 -46.30
C GLU A 685 -19.96 -36.74 -46.22
N LEU A 686 -20.44 -35.52 -45.99
CA LEU A 686 -21.87 -35.16 -45.99
C LEU A 686 -22.52 -35.28 -47.38
N GLU A 687 -21.80 -34.96 -48.47
CA GLU A 687 -22.29 -35.13 -49.84
C GLU A 687 -22.58 -36.59 -50.22
N LYS A 688 -21.98 -37.56 -49.50
CA LYS A 688 -22.07 -39.00 -49.82
C LYS A 688 -23.15 -39.75 -49.01
N GLY A 689 -23.88 -39.07 -48.10
CA GLY A 689 -24.85 -39.70 -47.19
C GLY A 689 -26.23 -39.05 -47.18
N LYS A 690 -27.27 -39.82 -46.83
CA LYS A 690 -28.65 -39.32 -46.67
C LYS A 690 -28.81 -38.44 -45.41
N LEU A 691 -29.41 -37.26 -45.62
CA LEU A 691 -30.04 -36.31 -44.68
C LEU A 691 -29.43 -36.16 -43.27
N VAL A 692 -28.84 -34.99 -43.03
CA VAL A 692 -28.41 -34.52 -41.70
C VAL A 692 -29.18 -33.24 -41.35
N TYR A 693 -29.80 -33.20 -40.17
CA TYR A 693 -30.44 -31.99 -39.62
C TYR A 693 -29.51 -31.33 -38.59
N GLY A 694 -29.08 -30.10 -38.87
CA GLY A 694 -28.23 -29.30 -37.97
C GLY A 694 -27.60 -28.10 -38.69
N ILE A 695 -27.04 -27.16 -37.93
CA ILE A 695 -26.30 -26.01 -38.47
C ILE A 695 -24.81 -26.34 -38.42
N VAL A 696 -24.13 -26.27 -39.58
CA VAL A 696 -22.67 -26.34 -39.66
C VAL A 696 -22.16 -24.90 -39.64
N LEU A 697 -21.39 -24.56 -38.61
CA LEU A 697 -20.73 -23.26 -38.50
C LEU A 697 -19.21 -23.44 -38.68
N ASP A 698 -18.59 -22.40 -39.24
CA ASP A 698 -17.14 -22.15 -39.27
C ASP A 698 -16.52 -22.27 -37.87
#